data_AF-A0A1G7ISL1-F1
#
_entry.id   AF-A0A1G7ISL1-F1
#
_cell.length_a   1.000
_cell.length_b   1.000
_cell.length_c   1.000
_cell.angle_alpha   90.00
_cell.angle_beta   90.00
_cell.angle_gamma   90.00
#
_symmetry.space_group_name_H-M   'P 1'
#
loop_
_entity.id
_entity.type
_entity.pdbx_description
1 polymer ?
#
loop_
_entity_poly.entity_id
_entity_poly.type
_entity_poly.pdbx_seq_one_letter_code
_entity_poly.pdbx_strand_id
1 'polypeptide(L)'
;MEPWFWRVGAAVSALGACAIAPSLASGLILFSLGLPMSAFAPGLWHDYWQVLDQPAYRPYATRIAICAGAGLVLPLLLWCLGIVFLRRWAPSVPVSGPFDRLSASSLLLTAIKPGAIHVTKERGRTLGAPDAASVLVSAPYYPEAHAVVLASLRHADGSTLVIDCGSRSLAFAHAAPGRTVLRLNPFGGGPAWNPLAGAWGPQGLSADELRHLAAAWFPEANRHERFIVSHTRNAFVSLAHVVADVLRSAHNDAPPAAPGDIHRLCAQAVHYVSRRAFLQTLAERPEVGFQARGGLRGWLGLDDAGIDIVWKRVSDVLAPFADPIVDAATRSERLAPASWRRATVYLDVPDRWRTASGPFIESAIRQWQAALDEGESSLLLAHALDTLPPIAALTDAESPWRCLATTRGLSALHDRYGNNAIMLDRRFTACVVHAPRDEALARRESDALKQFVAAHRDDSHLASTPASPTSLMSLRAGEQIVVTPSVPTPVICRTLTSSRKPNTPPPQTIDQGEAMPVSKSLIAFLAALAAAPVVVGAAATSLSPPAPADKARDVGPTVEAKLGPYRFRFPKSMYYQQSGPDPDGGVMLDVQWPSLQPLPLGVDYHDTNDNFINHISIDLSTADRLSDAQYRALLRRAIEPMDPGNPTERERIVKDLHARIEGETSYGLTRYSVDFGKFRDFYIKNYGTNVRPPDPMQNDDWYVRMGADGIPTTVITCTPAPHPDGVRIESGRIVDISDRSHRATCRHRFLVPEYRLSVTLSYLRVVMPEWQRMETFVRETLKAREVK
;
A
#
# COMPACT_ATOMS: atom_id res chain seq x y z
N MET A 1 18.48 35.85 12.88
CA MET A 1 19.27 37.10 12.85
C MET A 1 18.89 37.91 14.08
N GLU A 2 19.84 38.21 14.98
CA GLU A 2 19.53 39.07 16.14
C GLU A 2 19.17 40.48 15.63
N PRO A 3 18.11 41.11 16.17
CA PRO A 3 17.70 42.43 15.75
C PRO A 3 18.82 43.45 15.96
N TRP A 4 19.04 44.33 14.98
CA TRP A 4 20.12 45.32 15.01
C TRP A 4 20.13 46.19 16.28
N PHE A 5 18.96 46.46 16.86
CA PHE A 5 18.81 47.23 18.10
C PHE A 5 19.45 46.57 19.33
N TRP A 6 19.53 45.23 19.40
CA TRP A 6 20.21 44.52 20.50
C TRP A 6 21.72 44.73 20.45
N ARG A 7 22.30 44.73 19.24
CA ARG A 7 23.73 44.98 19.04
C ARG A 7 24.09 46.42 19.40
N VAL A 8 23.24 47.38 19.01
CA VAL A 8 23.41 48.79 19.37
C VAL A 8 23.26 49.00 20.88
N GLY A 9 22.26 48.40 21.52
CA GLY A 9 22.07 48.49 22.97
C GLY A 9 23.21 47.86 23.79
N ALA A 10 23.73 46.71 23.36
CA ALA A 10 24.90 46.09 23.99
C ALA A 10 26.16 46.97 23.82
N ALA A 11 26.38 47.57 22.64
CA ALA A 11 27.50 48.46 22.41
C ALA A 11 27.41 49.75 23.25
N VAL A 12 26.23 50.39 23.33
CA VAL A 12 26.01 51.60 24.12
C VAL A 12 26.17 51.32 25.63
N SER A 13 25.68 50.18 26.12
CA SER A 13 25.86 49.80 27.53
C SER A 13 27.30 49.41 27.88
N ALA A 14 28.04 48.80 26.94
CA ALA A 14 29.48 48.54 27.12
C ALA A 14 30.27 49.85 27.22
N LEU A 15 29.96 50.84 26.36
CA LEU A 15 30.55 52.17 26.45
C LEU A 15 30.23 52.85 27.79
N GLY A 16 29.01 52.67 28.31
CA GLY A 16 28.64 53.12 29.66
C GLY A 16 29.48 52.47 30.77
N ALA A 17 29.70 51.15 30.71
CA ALA A 17 30.54 50.45 31.67
C ALA A 17 32.01 50.93 31.62
N CYS A 18 32.54 51.17 30.41
CA CYS A 18 33.88 51.73 30.21
C CYS A 18 33.99 53.17 30.74
N ALA A 19 32.93 53.98 30.65
CA ALA A 19 32.92 55.35 31.17
C ALA A 19 32.86 55.42 32.71
N ILE A 20 32.19 54.45 33.35
CA ILE A 20 32.03 54.39 34.82
C ILE A 20 33.29 53.82 35.51
N ALA A 21 34.01 52.92 34.84
CA ALA A 21 35.18 52.23 35.39
C ALA A 21 36.27 53.16 35.98
N PRO A 22 36.73 54.24 35.31
CA PRO A 22 37.69 55.20 35.85
C PRO A 22 37.22 55.90 37.14
N SER A 23 35.93 56.25 37.19
CA SER A 23 35.31 56.91 38.34
C SER A 23 35.21 55.96 39.53
N LEU A 24 34.84 54.70 39.30
CA LEU A 24 34.77 53.69 40.36
C LEU A 24 36.16 53.37 40.92
N ALA A 25 37.17 53.23 40.05
CA ALA A 25 38.56 53.03 40.46
C ALA A 25 39.07 54.17 41.34
N SER A 26 38.81 55.41 40.95
CA SER A 26 39.21 56.61 41.69
C SER A 26 38.52 56.72 43.06
N GLY A 27 37.22 56.38 43.13
CA GLY A 27 36.46 56.38 44.38
C GLY A 27 36.90 55.28 45.36
N LEU A 28 37.17 54.06 44.87
CA LEU A 28 37.65 52.96 45.70
C LEU A 28 39.04 53.22 46.29
N ILE A 29 39.92 53.89 45.53
CA ILE A 29 41.25 54.30 46.03
C ILE A 29 41.11 55.33 47.16
N LEU A 30 40.32 56.39 46.97
CA LEU A 30 40.09 57.40 48.01
C LEU A 30 39.49 56.80 49.28
N PHE A 31 38.48 55.94 49.11
CA PHE A 31 37.85 55.24 50.22
C PHE A 31 38.84 54.34 50.97
N SER A 32 39.66 53.57 50.25
CA SER A 32 40.66 52.67 50.87
C SER A 32 41.80 53.42 51.57
N LEU A 33 42.10 54.65 51.16
CA LEU A 33 43.11 55.50 51.78
C LEU A 33 42.55 56.42 52.87
N GLY A 34 41.23 56.40 53.11
CA GLY A 34 40.56 57.26 54.10
C GLY A 34 40.60 58.75 53.73
N LEU A 35 40.76 59.06 52.44
CA LEU A 35 40.86 60.42 51.95
C LEU A 35 39.47 61.03 51.72
N PRO A 36 39.31 62.35 51.90
CA PRO A 36 38.01 62.99 51.72
C PRO A 36 37.58 62.93 50.25
N MET A 37 36.29 62.64 50.03
CA MET A 37 35.69 62.58 48.69
C MET A 37 35.67 63.94 47.96
N SER A 38 36.01 65.03 48.64
CA SER A 38 36.25 66.34 48.00
C SER A 38 37.45 66.33 47.05
N ALA A 39 38.37 65.37 47.18
CA ALA A 39 39.51 65.18 46.28
C ALA A 39 39.20 64.26 45.07
N PHE A 40 37.94 63.90 44.86
CA PHE A 40 37.54 62.98 43.79
C PHE A 40 37.72 63.60 42.40
N ALA A 41 38.45 62.89 41.53
CA ALA A 41 38.50 63.14 40.09
C ALA A 41 38.44 61.80 39.34
N PRO A 42 37.71 61.68 38.21
CA PRO A 42 37.58 60.42 37.48
C PRO A 42 38.89 59.82 36.95
N GLY A 43 39.92 60.65 36.71
CA GLY A 43 41.25 60.21 36.26
C GLY A 43 42.23 59.88 37.38
N LEU A 44 41.85 60.08 38.64
CA LEU A 44 42.75 60.02 39.79
C LEU A 44 43.40 58.64 39.96
N TRP A 45 42.71 57.57 39.56
CA TRP A 45 43.27 56.21 39.57
C TRP A 45 44.56 56.10 38.74
N HIS A 46 44.64 56.82 37.61
CA HIS A 46 45.79 56.81 36.72
C HIS A 46 46.94 57.61 37.32
N ASP A 47 46.64 58.74 37.94
CA ASP A 47 47.65 59.56 38.63
C ASP A 47 48.29 58.78 39.79
N TYR A 48 47.49 58.07 40.59
CA TYR A 48 48.00 57.16 41.62
C TYR A 48 48.81 56.01 41.04
N TRP A 49 48.41 55.48 39.87
CA TRP A 49 49.14 54.40 39.20
C TRP A 49 50.53 54.84 38.73
N GLN A 50 50.66 56.06 38.20
CA GLN A 50 51.94 56.60 37.73
C GLN A 50 52.96 56.84 38.85
N VAL A 51 52.51 57.04 40.09
CA VAL A 51 53.39 57.35 41.23
C VAL A 51 53.63 56.15 42.16
N LEU A 52 53.13 54.95 41.82
CA LEU A 52 53.27 53.72 42.64
C LEU A 52 54.73 53.36 42.95
N ASP A 53 55.65 53.65 42.04
CA ASP A 53 57.08 53.33 42.20
C ASP A 53 57.83 54.31 43.10
N GLN A 54 57.22 55.45 43.45
CA GLN A 54 57.85 56.43 44.32
C GLN A 54 57.92 55.93 45.77
N PRO A 55 59.04 56.16 46.48
CA PRO A 55 59.23 55.68 47.86
C PRO A 55 58.11 56.08 48.83
N ALA A 56 57.50 57.26 48.61
CA ALA A 56 56.43 57.80 49.46
C ALA A 56 55.11 57.00 49.39
N TYR A 57 54.83 56.31 48.28
CA TYR A 57 53.55 55.61 48.05
C TYR A 57 53.66 54.07 48.16
N ARG A 58 54.88 53.52 48.24
CA ARG A 58 55.14 52.08 48.41
C ARG A 58 54.35 51.40 49.54
N PRO A 59 54.14 52.01 50.73
CA PRO A 59 53.34 51.39 51.80
C PRO A 59 51.87 51.16 51.42
N TYR A 60 51.34 51.95 50.47
CA TYR A 60 49.96 51.90 50.01
C TYR A 60 49.79 51.25 48.64
N ALA A 61 50.90 50.88 47.98
CA ALA A 61 50.92 50.43 46.59
C ALA A 61 50.02 49.21 46.33
N THR A 62 50.00 48.24 47.25
CA THR A 62 49.13 47.05 47.13
C THR A 62 47.65 47.41 47.24
N ARG A 63 47.28 48.33 48.14
CA ARG A 63 45.90 48.79 48.31
C ARG A 63 45.42 49.58 47.09
N ILE A 64 46.27 50.48 46.57
CA ILE A 64 46.00 51.26 45.37
C ILE A 64 45.82 50.32 44.16
N ALA A 65 46.72 49.35 43.98
CA ALA A 65 46.64 48.42 42.85
C ALA A 65 45.39 47.54 42.89
N ILE A 66 45.03 47.01 44.07
CA ILE A 66 43.81 46.21 44.24
C ILE A 66 42.56 47.06 43.99
N CYS A 67 42.50 48.29 44.51
CA CYS A 67 41.34 49.16 44.33
C CYS A 67 41.20 49.68 42.90
N ALA A 68 42.31 50.02 42.24
CA ALA A 68 42.35 50.39 40.84
C ALA A 68 41.89 49.22 39.96
N GLY A 69 42.46 48.03 40.17
CA GLY A 69 42.07 46.82 39.44
C GLY A 69 40.61 46.44 39.65
N ALA A 70 40.14 46.45 40.90
CA ALA A 70 38.75 46.16 41.23
C ALA A 70 37.78 47.16 40.59
N GLY A 71 38.08 48.47 40.65
CA GLY A 71 37.22 49.50 40.05
C GLY A 71 37.17 49.47 38.52
N LEU A 72 38.24 49.04 37.86
CA LEU A 72 38.28 48.89 36.40
C LEU A 72 37.61 47.59 35.91
N VAL A 73 37.80 46.48 36.63
CA VAL A 73 37.33 45.16 36.21
C VAL A 73 35.87 44.91 36.60
N LEU A 74 35.44 45.34 37.78
CA LEU A 74 34.12 45.02 38.33
C LEU A 74 32.95 45.51 37.44
N PRO A 75 32.94 46.74 36.88
CA PRO A 75 31.86 47.19 36.00
C PRO A 75 31.74 46.38 34.71
N LEU A 76 32.87 45.99 34.12
CA LEU A 76 32.91 45.16 32.90
C LEU A 76 32.45 43.73 33.20
N LEU A 77 32.83 43.18 34.34
CA LEU A 77 32.45 41.84 34.76
C LEU A 77 30.95 41.77 35.08
N LEU A 78 30.40 42.78 35.77
CA LEU A 78 28.97 42.93 36.01
C LEU A 78 28.18 43.14 34.71
N TRP A 79 28.73 43.89 33.75
CA TRP A 79 28.13 44.04 32.42
C TRP A 79 28.08 42.70 31.66
N CYS A 80 29.19 41.95 31.62
CA CYS A 80 29.25 40.63 31.01
C CYS A 80 28.25 39.65 31.64
N LEU A 81 28.19 39.60 32.97
CA LEU A 81 27.21 38.79 33.71
C LEU A 81 25.77 39.23 33.42
N GLY A 82 25.53 40.55 33.37
CA GLY A 82 24.23 41.13 33.02
C GLY A 82 23.78 40.72 31.63
N ILE A 83 24.66 40.75 30.62
CA ILE A 83 24.37 40.30 29.26
C ILE A 83 24.09 38.78 29.22
N VAL A 84 24.86 37.97 29.96
CA VAL A 84 24.62 36.53 30.04
C VAL A 84 23.29 36.23 30.74
N PHE A 85 22.96 36.97 31.79
CA PHE A 85 21.71 36.83 32.53
C PHE A 85 20.51 37.28 31.69
N LEU A 86 20.61 38.44 31.03
CA LEU A 86 19.63 38.94 30.06
C LEU A 86 19.47 37.98 28.88
N ARG A 87 20.51 37.30 28.40
CA ARG A 87 20.37 36.26 27.36
C ARG A 87 19.68 34.99 27.86
N ARG A 88 19.86 34.64 29.14
CA ARG A 88 19.19 33.49 29.76
C ARG A 88 17.73 33.78 30.13
N TRP A 89 17.41 35.03 30.44
CA TRP A 89 16.10 35.47 30.94
C TRP A 89 15.31 36.30 29.94
N ALA A 90 15.91 36.71 28.81
CA ALA A 90 15.18 37.27 27.70
C ALA A 90 14.10 36.25 27.36
N PRO A 91 12.80 36.62 27.47
CA PRO A 91 11.76 35.76 26.97
C PRO A 91 12.16 35.47 25.54
N SER A 92 12.22 34.18 25.20
CA SER A 92 12.22 33.81 23.79
C SER A 92 11.01 34.54 23.26
N VAL A 93 11.18 35.61 22.47
CA VAL A 93 10.03 36.25 21.83
C VAL A 93 9.29 35.08 21.21
N PRO A 94 8.07 34.78 21.66
CA PRO A 94 7.27 33.82 20.97
C PRO A 94 7.11 34.48 19.61
N VAL A 95 7.84 33.99 18.62
CA VAL A 95 7.26 34.00 17.30
C VAL A 95 6.03 33.14 17.56
N SER A 96 4.90 33.80 17.77
CA SER A 96 3.58 33.19 17.72
C SER A 96 3.42 32.67 16.31
N GLY A 97 4.12 31.59 16.00
CA GLY A 97 3.64 30.62 15.05
C GLY A 97 2.42 29.96 15.70
N PRO A 98 1.45 29.49 14.91
CA PRO A 98 0.22 28.87 15.39
C PRO A 98 0.44 27.56 16.17
N PHE A 99 1.69 27.17 16.42
CA PHE A 99 2.06 25.92 17.08
C PHE A 99 2.76 26.22 18.38
N ASP A 100 2.24 25.59 19.42
CA ASP A 100 2.85 25.57 20.72
C ASP A 100 4.25 24.94 20.62
N ARG A 101 5.29 25.71 20.99
CA ARG A 101 6.60 25.15 21.39
C ARG A 101 6.44 24.45 22.74
N LEU A 102 5.51 23.51 22.83
CA LEU A 102 5.30 22.72 24.02
C LEU A 102 6.46 21.74 24.17
N SER A 103 6.98 21.69 25.39
CA SER A 103 7.78 20.60 25.93
C SER A 103 7.13 19.28 25.52
N ALA A 104 7.91 18.32 25.02
CA ALA A 104 7.45 17.04 24.47
C ALA A 104 6.65 16.17 25.46
N SER A 105 6.48 16.64 26.69
CA SER A 105 5.46 16.24 27.68
C SER A 105 3.99 16.38 27.23
N SER A 106 3.67 17.13 26.18
CA SER A 106 2.31 17.22 25.63
C SER A 106 1.97 16.13 24.61
N LEU A 107 2.98 15.46 24.06
CA LEU A 107 2.76 14.22 23.33
C LEU A 107 2.66 13.09 24.36
N LEU A 108 1.83 12.08 24.07
CA LEU A 108 1.88 10.75 24.72
C LEU A 108 3.20 10.00 24.40
N LEU A 109 4.31 10.72 24.25
CA LEU A 109 5.64 10.17 24.11
C LEU A 109 6.08 9.61 25.46
N THR A 110 6.15 8.30 25.57
CA THR A 110 6.59 7.65 26.80
C THR A 110 8.11 7.73 26.94
N ALA A 111 8.60 7.63 28.19
CA ALA A 111 10.00 7.35 28.46
C ALA A 111 10.46 6.07 27.72
N ILE A 112 11.77 5.91 27.53
CA ILE A 112 12.38 4.76 26.84
C ILE A 112 11.76 3.45 27.34
N LYS A 113 11.06 2.74 26.45
CA LYS A 113 10.60 1.37 26.64
C LYS A 113 11.18 0.48 25.55
N PRO A 114 11.48 -0.80 25.84
CA PRO A 114 11.76 -1.80 24.81
C PRO A 114 10.63 -1.83 23.77
N GLY A 115 11.00 -1.87 22.49
CA GLY A 115 10.06 -1.91 21.37
C GLY A 115 9.53 -0.56 20.89
N ALA A 116 9.72 0.55 21.61
CA ALA A 116 9.21 1.86 21.16
C ALA A 116 10.04 2.42 19.99
N ILE A 117 9.37 3.05 19.01
CA ILE A 117 10.03 3.79 17.93
C ILE A 117 10.52 5.13 18.48
N HIS A 118 11.83 5.37 18.50
CA HIS A 118 12.41 6.56 19.11
C HIS A 118 12.48 7.73 18.13
N VAL A 119 11.84 8.85 18.46
CA VAL A 119 11.64 9.96 17.52
C VAL A 119 12.40 11.23 17.92
N THR A 120 12.58 11.51 19.21
CA THR A 120 13.17 12.80 19.67
C THR A 120 14.01 12.65 20.93
N LYS A 121 14.80 13.69 21.24
CA LYS A 121 15.55 13.84 22.49
C LYS A 121 15.17 15.14 23.20
N GLU A 122 14.63 15.02 24.42
CA GLU A 122 14.26 16.16 25.25
C GLU A 122 14.96 16.08 26.62
N ARG A 123 15.60 17.17 27.07
CA ARG A 123 16.30 17.26 28.37
C ARG A 123 17.26 16.10 28.66
N GLY A 124 17.90 15.55 27.62
CA GLY A 124 18.82 14.42 27.72
C GLY A 124 18.16 13.03 27.65
N ARG A 125 16.83 12.93 27.65
CA ARG A 125 16.05 11.69 27.53
C ARG A 125 15.58 11.48 26.09
N THR A 126 15.69 10.25 25.60
CA THR A 126 15.10 9.86 24.31
C THR A 126 13.64 9.52 24.53
N LEU A 127 12.76 10.01 23.67
CA LEU A 127 11.32 9.81 23.74
C LEU A 127 10.85 9.00 22.53
N GLY A 128 9.96 8.04 22.78
CA GLY A 128 9.42 7.14 21.77
C GLY A 128 7.95 7.41 21.47
N ALA A 129 7.53 7.13 20.23
CA ALA A 129 6.13 7.09 19.86
C ALA A 129 5.37 6.05 20.71
N PRO A 130 4.04 6.20 20.91
CA PRO A 130 3.23 5.24 21.66
C PRO A 130 3.46 3.79 21.20
N ASP A 131 3.27 2.81 22.09
CA ASP A 131 3.70 1.42 21.90
C ASP A 131 3.12 0.74 20.63
N ALA A 132 2.02 1.26 20.05
CA ALA A 132 1.37 0.77 18.81
C ALA A 132 1.63 1.64 17.56
N ALA A 133 2.36 2.75 17.67
CA ALA A 133 2.46 3.74 16.59
C ALA A 133 3.45 3.33 15.50
N SER A 134 3.03 3.41 14.24
CA SER A 134 3.90 3.40 13.06
C SER A 134 4.32 4.84 12.71
N VAL A 135 5.58 5.05 12.36
CA VAL A 135 6.18 6.38 12.17
C VAL A 135 6.82 6.53 10.79
N LEU A 136 6.48 7.61 10.11
CA LEU A 136 7.12 8.04 8.86
C LEU A 136 7.97 9.29 9.10
N VAL A 137 9.25 9.24 8.72
CA VAL A 137 10.20 10.34 8.90
C VAL A 137 10.60 10.93 7.55
N SER A 138 10.25 12.20 7.32
CA SER A 138 10.69 13.01 6.19
C SER A 138 11.88 13.88 6.61
N ALA A 139 13.05 13.62 6.02
CA ALA A 139 14.27 14.38 6.28
C ALA A 139 14.98 14.76 4.98
N PRO A 140 15.39 16.02 4.75
CA PRO A 140 16.00 16.45 3.49
C PRO A 140 17.21 15.61 3.05
N TYR A 141 17.93 14.99 4.00
CA TYR A 141 19.08 14.13 3.75
C TYR A 141 18.98 12.80 4.53
N TYR A 142 19.27 11.67 3.88
CA TYR A 142 19.25 10.35 4.53
C TYR A 142 20.11 10.23 5.80
N PRO A 143 21.33 10.81 5.86
CA PRO A 143 22.13 10.78 7.09
C PRO A 143 21.43 11.39 8.31
N GLU A 144 20.53 12.36 8.11
CA GLU A 144 19.76 12.98 9.19
C GLU A 144 18.65 12.04 9.69
N ALA A 145 17.94 11.37 8.78
CA ALA A 145 16.96 10.35 9.14
C ALA A 145 17.60 9.09 9.76
N HIS A 146 18.86 8.81 9.43
CA HIS A 146 19.56 7.60 9.90
C HIS A 146 19.69 7.54 11.43
N ALA A 147 19.73 8.69 12.12
CA ALA A 147 19.78 8.70 13.58
C ALA A 147 18.55 8.06 14.24
N VAL A 148 17.36 8.23 13.65
CA VAL A 148 16.10 7.63 14.11
C VAL A 148 16.12 6.11 13.90
N VAL A 149 16.64 5.67 12.75
CA VAL A 149 16.83 4.24 12.40
C VAL A 149 17.73 3.56 13.43
N LEU A 150 18.91 4.12 13.69
CA LEU A 150 19.86 3.56 14.66
C LEU A 150 19.30 3.55 16.08
N ALA A 151 18.63 4.63 16.50
CA ALA A 151 18.05 4.69 17.84
C ALA A 151 16.94 3.64 18.04
N SER A 152 16.09 3.44 17.03
CA SER A 152 15.01 2.45 17.07
C SER A 152 15.55 1.03 16.98
N LEU A 153 16.54 0.76 16.13
CA LEU A 153 17.19 -0.55 16.06
C LEU A 153 17.84 -0.97 17.37
N ARG A 154 18.46 -0.04 18.11
CA ARG A 154 19.06 -0.35 19.41
C ARG A 154 18.05 -0.91 20.40
N HIS A 155 16.83 -0.40 20.39
CA HIS A 155 15.79 -0.71 21.36
C HIS A 155 14.59 -1.42 20.76
N ALA A 156 14.71 -1.96 19.54
CA ALA A 156 13.71 -2.84 18.97
C ALA A 156 13.40 -3.98 19.97
N ASP A 157 12.34 -4.73 19.80
CA ASP A 157 12.13 -5.94 20.59
C ASP A 157 11.34 -6.92 19.75
N GLY A 158 11.58 -8.21 19.97
CA GLY A 158 11.05 -9.28 19.12
C GLY A 158 11.58 -9.26 17.67
N SER A 159 10.78 -9.85 16.79
CA SER A 159 11.07 -10.05 15.37
C SER A 159 11.12 -8.72 14.61
N THR A 160 12.27 -8.41 13.99
CA THR A 160 12.50 -7.15 13.27
C THR A 160 12.98 -7.43 11.84
N LEU A 161 12.34 -6.84 10.83
CA LEU A 161 12.80 -6.86 9.44
C LEU A 161 13.31 -5.47 9.05
N VAL A 162 14.55 -5.40 8.56
CA VAL A 162 15.22 -4.16 8.17
C VAL A 162 15.51 -4.19 6.68
N ILE A 163 14.94 -3.25 5.93
CA ILE A 163 15.24 -3.00 4.53
C ILE A 163 16.20 -1.81 4.48
N ASP A 164 17.49 -2.11 4.25
CA ASP A 164 18.58 -1.13 4.30
C ASP A 164 19.18 -0.90 2.91
N CYS A 165 19.12 0.35 2.45
CA CYS A 165 19.79 0.76 1.22
C CYS A 165 21.28 1.03 1.48
N GLY A 166 22.13 0.04 1.18
CA GLY A 166 23.58 0.18 1.26
C GLY A 166 24.22 -0.22 2.60
N SER A 167 23.56 -1.09 3.37
CA SER A 167 24.12 -1.75 4.58
C SER A 167 24.67 -0.83 5.69
N ARG A 168 24.22 0.42 5.78
CA ARG A 168 24.82 1.40 6.71
C ARG A 168 24.45 1.14 8.17
N SER A 169 23.33 0.46 8.42
CA SER A 169 22.82 0.17 9.76
C SER A 169 23.16 -1.24 10.26
N LEU A 170 23.61 -2.14 9.38
CA LEU A 170 23.94 -3.54 9.71
C LEU A 170 25.02 -3.65 10.81
N ALA A 171 26.09 -2.87 10.68
CA ALA A 171 27.17 -2.79 11.67
C ALA A 171 26.66 -2.48 13.09
N PHE A 172 25.63 -1.63 13.17
CA PHE A 172 25.06 -1.20 14.42
C PHE A 172 24.15 -2.27 15.03
N ALA A 173 23.41 -3.01 14.22
CA ALA A 173 22.62 -4.14 14.70
C ALA A 173 23.50 -5.25 15.30
N HIS A 174 24.62 -5.59 14.66
CA HIS A 174 25.57 -6.56 15.22
C HIS A 174 26.19 -6.12 16.54
N ALA A 175 26.29 -4.82 16.79
CA ALA A 175 26.78 -4.29 18.05
C ALA A 175 25.74 -4.33 19.19
N ALA A 176 24.49 -4.71 18.91
CA ALA A 176 23.44 -4.83 19.92
C ALA A 176 23.57 -6.18 20.66
N PRO A 177 23.81 -6.18 21.98
CA PRO A 177 24.03 -7.41 22.73
C PRO A 177 22.75 -8.26 22.81
N GLY A 178 22.91 -9.60 22.73
CA GLY A 178 21.83 -10.56 22.94
C GLY A 178 20.88 -10.78 21.75
N ARG A 179 21.22 -10.29 20.55
CA ARG A 179 20.39 -10.45 19.35
C ARG A 179 20.97 -11.38 18.29
N THR A 180 20.10 -12.24 17.76
CA THR A 180 20.35 -12.95 16.51
C THR A 180 20.12 -11.99 15.34
N VAL A 181 21.17 -11.67 14.60
CA VAL A 181 21.12 -10.85 13.39
C VAL A 181 21.34 -11.76 12.19
N LEU A 182 20.34 -11.83 11.30
CA LEU A 182 20.37 -12.62 10.08
C LEU A 182 20.53 -11.69 8.88
N ARG A 183 21.56 -11.87 8.07
CA ARG A 183 21.73 -11.09 6.85
C ARG A 183 21.13 -11.83 5.67
N LEU A 184 20.07 -11.25 5.11
CA LEU A 184 19.45 -11.67 3.87
C LEU A 184 20.02 -10.84 2.71
N ASN A 185 20.88 -11.43 1.89
CA ASN A 185 21.49 -10.73 0.76
C ASN A 185 21.25 -11.49 -0.56
N PRO A 186 20.13 -11.23 -1.24
CA PRO A 186 19.80 -11.91 -2.49
C PRO A 186 20.67 -11.43 -3.66
N PHE A 187 21.55 -10.45 -3.46
CA PHE A 187 22.43 -9.90 -4.49
C PHE A 187 23.89 -10.39 -4.36
N GLY A 188 24.12 -11.37 -3.50
CA GLY A 188 25.40 -12.07 -3.32
C GLY A 188 26.12 -11.75 -2.01
N GLY A 189 26.79 -12.76 -1.42
CA GLY A 189 27.59 -12.60 -0.19
C GLY A 189 26.85 -12.80 1.13
N GLY A 190 25.82 -13.65 1.12
CA GLY A 190 25.12 -14.16 2.28
C GLY A 190 24.56 -15.56 2.01
N PRO A 191 23.97 -16.24 3.02
CA PRO A 191 23.32 -17.53 2.83
C PRO A 191 22.18 -17.40 1.81
N ALA A 192 22.07 -18.40 0.93
CA ALA A 192 21.05 -18.41 -0.09
C ALA A 192 19.64 -18.57 0.51
N TRP A 193 18.68 -17.89 -0.09
CA TRP A 193 17.29 -17.76 0.37
C TRP A 193 16.33 -17.78 -0.81
N ASN A 194 15.30 -18.63 -0.79
CA ASN A 194 14.32 -18.69 -1.87
C ASN A 194 13.15 -17.71 -1.62
N PRO A 195 12.91 -16.72 -2.49
CA PRO A 195 11.76 -15.81 -2.39
C PRO A 195 10.40 -16.53 -2.44
N LEU A 196 10.33 -17.70 -3.07
CA LEU A 196 9.11 -18.51 -3.16
C LEU A 196 8.96 -19.50 -1.99
N ALA A 197 9.91 -19.57 -1.05
CA ALA A 197 9.87 -20.53 0.06
C ALA A 197 8.60 -20.44 0.89
N GLY A 198 8.06 -19.23 1.11
CA GLY A 198 6.82 -19.03 1.86
C GLY A 198 5.57 -19.64 1.19
N ALA A 199 5.60 -19.84 -0.13
CA ALA A 199 4.54 -20.51 -0.87
C ALA A 199 4.79 -22.02 -1.02
N TRP A 200 5.94 -22.53 -0.56
CA TRP A 200 6.31 -23.93 -0.68
C TRP A 200 6.04 -24.69 0.63
N GLY A 201 5.26 -25.76 0.56
CA GLY A 201 4.97 -26.61 1.72
C GLY A 201 5.22 -28.09 1.42
N PRO A 202 4.96 -28.99 2.40
CA PRO A 202 5.13 -30.44 2.24
C PRO A 202 4.32 -31.04 1.08
N GLN A 203 3.19 -30.41 0.73
CA GLN A 203 2.30 -30.79 -0.37
C GLN A 203 2.71 -30.17 -1.72
N GLY A 204 3.81 -29.40 -1.76
CA GLY A 204 4.26 -28.61 -2.89
C GLY A 204 3.86 -27.14 -2.81
N LEU A 205 3.82 -26.48 -3.98
CA LEU A 205 3.53 -25.05 -4.11
C LEU A 205 2.05 -24.73 -3.82
N SER A 206 1.78 -23.92 -2.80
CA SER A 206 0.46 -23.42 -2.41
C SER A 206 -0.04 -22.38 -3.41
N ALA A 207 -1.17 -22.67 -4.05
CA ALA A 207 -1.78 -21.75 -5.03
C ALA A 207 -2.22 -20.43 -4.37
N ASP A 208 -2.74 -20.48 -3.15
CA ASP A 208 -3.24 -19.28 -2.47
C ASP A 208 -2.09 -18.38 -2.02
N GLU A 209 -1.05 -18.92 -1.40
CA GLU A 209 0.14 -18.13 -1.04
C GLU A 209 0.82 -17.51 -2.27
N LEU A 210 0.90 -18.27 -3.36
CA LEU A 210 1.48 -17.78 -4.59
C LEU A 210 0.64 -16.69 -5.26
N ARG A 211 -0.71 -16.76 -5.19
CA ARG A 211 -1.59 -15.68 -5.67
C ARG A 211 -1.41 -14.39 -4.84
N HIS A 212 -1.26 -14.51 -3.52
CA HIS A 212 -0.97 -13.36 -2.66
C HIS A 212 0.39 -12.75 -3.01
N LEU A 213 1.41 -13.59 -3.21
CA LEU A 213 2.74 -13.12 -3.62
C LEU A 213 2.70 -12.46 -5.01
N ALA A 214 1.96 -13.04 -5.97
CA ALA A 214 1.76 -12.46 -7.28
C ALA A 214 1.04 -11.10 -7.21
N ALA A 215 0.08 -10.94 -6.31
CA ALA A 215 -0.58 -9.65 -6.11
C ALA A 215 0.40 -8.56 -5.64
N ALA A 216 1.38 -8.93 -4.81
CA ALA A 216 2.43 -8.03 -4.34
C ALA A 216 3.50 -7.75 -5.41
N TRP A 217 3.94 -8.76 -6.17
CA TRP A 217 4.94 -8.59 -7.23
C TRP A 217 4.42 -7.83 -8.45
N PHE A 218 3.11 -7.92 -8.71
CA PHE A 218 2.43 -7.27 -9.82
C PHE A 218 1.29 -6.38 -9.30
N PRO A 219 1.59 -5.23 -8.68
CA PRO A 219 0.58 -4.35 -8.10
C PRO A 219 -0.31 -3.71 -9.20
N GLU A 220 -1.59 -3.50 -8.89
CA GLU A 220 -2.53 -2.77 -9.76
C GLU A 220 -2.36 -1.28 -9.52
N ALA A 221 -1.90 -0.53 -10.54
CA ALA A 221 -1.73 0.92 -10.43
C ALA A 221 -3.04 1.70 -10.61
N ASN A 222 -3.91 1.22 -11.50
CA ASN A 222 -5.19 1.83 -11.82
C ASN A 222 -6.19 0.80 -12.39
N ARG A 223 -7.47 1.16 -12.42
CA ARG A 223 -8.57 0.26 -12.85
C ARG A 223 -8.47 -0.18 -14.32
N HIS A 224 -7.88 0.63 -15.20
CA HIS A 224 -7.74 0.31 -16.63
C HIS A 224 -6.74 -0.82 -16.88
N GLU A 225 -5.75 -0.98 -15.99
CA GLU A 225 -4.76 -2.06 -16.08
C GLU A 225 -5.20 -3.36 -15.42
N ARG A 226 -6.34 -3.38 -14.71
CA ARG A 226 -6.82 -4.53 -13.94
C ARG A 226 -6.87 -5.81 -14.76
N PHE A 227 -7.36 -5.73 -16.00
CA PHE A 227 -7.47 -6.87 -16.90
C PHE A 227 -6.09 -7.48 -17.20
N ILE A 228 -5.13 -6.68 -17.64
CA ILE A 228 -3.76 -7.13 -17.94
C ILE A 228 -3.04 -7.60 -16.69
N VAL A 229 -3.19 -6.92 -15.55
CA VAL A 229 -2.57 -7.31 -14.27
C VAL A 229 -3.12 -8.64 -13.78
N SER A 230 -4.43 -8.89 -13.91
CA SER A 230 -5.04 -10.18 -13.56
C SER A 230 -4.42 -11.33 -14.38
N HIS A 231 -4.31 -11.15 -15.69
CA HIS A 231 -3.65 -12.14 -16.57
C HIS A 231 -2.16 -12.29 -16.26
N THR A 232 -1.47 -11.21 -15.91
CA THR A 232 -0.05 -11.22 -15.50
C THR A 232 0.16 -12.07 -14.25
N ARG A 233 -0.68 -11.88 -13.23
CA ARG A 233 -0.64 -12.67 -11.98
C ARG A 233 -0.92 -14.15 -12.26
N ASN A 234 -1.94 -14.44 -13.07
CA ASN A 234 -2.28 -15.80 -13.47
C ASN A 234 -1.16 -16.47 -14.27
N ALA A 235 -0.54 -15.75 -15.21
CA ALA A 235 0.60 -16.24 -15.99
C ALA A 235 1.78 -16.61 -15.10
N PHE A 236 2.17 -15.73 -14.18
CA PHE A 236 3.23 -15.99 -13.21
C PHE A 236 2.94 -17.23 -12.34
N VAL A 237 1.72 -17.31 -11.77
CA VAL A 237 1.27 -18.47 -10.96
C VAL A 237 1.35 -19.76 -11.77
N SER A 238 0.90 -19.73 -13.03
CA SER A 238 0.91 -20.89 -13.92
C SER A 238 2.31 -21.39 -14.21
N LEU A 239 3.23 -20.46 -14.56
CA LEU A 239 4.62 -20.80 -14.86
C LEU A 239 5.36 -21.36 -13.64
N ALA A 240 5.09 -20.83 -12.45
CA ALA A 240 5.65 -21.36 -11.21
C ALA A 240 5.13 -22.80 -10.94
N HIS A 241 3.84 -23.07 -11.20
CA HIS A 241 3.31 -24.43 -11.11
C HIS A 241 3.93 -25.37 -12.15
N VAL A 242 4.18 -24.92 -13.39
CA VAL A 242 4.91 -25.72 -14.40
C VAL A 242 6.27 -26.16 -13.85
N VAL A 243 7.05 -25.21 -13.33
CA VAL A 243 8.37 -25.53 -12.74
C VAL A 243 8.22 -26.51 -11.57
N ALA A 244 7.26 -26.28 -10.68
CA ALA A 244 7.00 -27.16 -9.54
C ALA A 244 6.59 -28.59 -9.96
N ASP A 245 5.78 -28.73 -11.01
CA ASP A 245 5.33 -30.02 -11.52
C ASP A 245 6.48 -30.79 -12.17
N VAL A 246 7.32 -30.12 -12.94
CA VAL A 246 8.54 -30.70 -13.55
C VAL A 246 9.56 -31.14 -12.50
N LEU A 247 9.72 -30.36 -11.43
CA LEU A 247 10.62 -30.73 -10.33
C LEU A 247 10.10 -31.98 -9.60
N ARG A 248 8.80 -32.04 -9.30
CA ARG A 248 8.16 -33.15 -8.59
C ARG A 248 8.03 -34.43 -9.42
N SER A 249 7.86 -34.34 -10.73
CA SER A 249 7.69 -35.52 -11.60
C SER A 249 8.92 -36.43 -11.61
N ALA A 250 10.09 -35.89 -11.26
CA ALA A 250 11.33 -36.64 -11.26
C ALA A 250 11.67 -37.31 -9.91
N HIS A 251 11.40 -36.67 -8.77
CA HIS A 251 11.67 -37.20 -7.43
C HIS A 251 10.74 -36.57 -6.37
N ASN A 252 10.34 -37.34 -5.35
CA ASN A 252 9.49 -36.85 -4.25
C ASN A 252 10.18 -35.77 -3.38
N ASP A 253 11.52 -35.77 -3.32
CA ASP A 253 12.33 -34.81 -2.53
C ASP A 253 12.92 -33.67 -3.38
N ALA A 254 12.22 -33.26 -4.44
CA ALA A 254 12.72 -32.23 -5.34
C ALA A 254 12.87 -30.86 -4.64
N PRO A 255 13.92 -30.08 -4.97
CA PRO A 255 14.10 -28.75 -4.39
C PRO A 255 12.93 -27.83 -4.75
N PRO A 256 12.64 -26.81 -3.95
CA PRO A 256 11.58 -25.85 -4.25
C PRO A 256 11.87 -25.10 -5.55
N ALA A 257 10.81 -24.74 -6.26
CA ALA A 257 10.93 -23.86 -7.43
C ALA A 257 11.55 -22.51 -7.02
N ALA A 258 12.53 -22.03 -7.77
CA ALA A 258 13.12 -20.71 -7.58
C ALA A 258 12.66 -19.73 -8.69
N PRO A 259 12.63 -18.41 -8.45
CA PRO A 259 12.24 -17.43 -9.47
C PRO A 259 13.10 -17.51 -10.75
N GLY A 260 14.40 -17.80 -10.62
CA GLY A 260 15.28 -17.98 -11.78
C GLY A 260 14.94 -19.22 -12.63
N ASP A 261 14.28 -20.23 -12.07
CA ASP A 261 13.79 -21.38 -12.83
C ASP A 261 12.61 -21.00 -13.71
N ILE A 262 11.72 -20.14 -13.20
CA ILE A 262 10.62 -19.54 -13.98
C ILE A 262 11.19 -18.68 -15.11
N HIS A 263 12.21 -17.87 -14.83
CA HIS A 263 12.90 -17.10 -15.86
C HIS A 263 13.51 -18.00 -16.95
N ARG A 264 14.21 -19.09 -16.56
CA ARG A 264 14.77 -20.07 -17.50
C ARG A 264 13.72 -20.75 -18.37
N LEU A 265 12.55 -21.05 -17.81
CA LEU A 265 11.41 -21.58 -18.55
C LEU A 265 10.92 -20.56 -19.60
N CYS A 266 10.73 -19.30 -19.21
CA CYS A 266 10.36 -18.24 -20.14
C CYS A 266 11.40 -18.06 -21.26
N ALA A 267 12.69 -18.16 -20.94
CA ALA A 267 13.75 -18.01 -21.93
C ALA A 267 13.66 -19.03 -23.09
N GLN A 268 13.00 -20.18 -22.91
CA GLN A 268 12.81 -21.19 -23.97
C GLN A 268 11.90 -20.71 -25.11
N ALA A 269 11.07 -19.69 -24.89
CA ALA A 269 10.17 -19.17 -25.91
C ALA A 269 10.90 -18.64 -27.17
N VAL A 270 12.19 -18.31 -27.05
CA VAL A 270 13.03 -17.88 -28.20
C VAL A 270 13.17 -18.96 -29.28
N HIS A 271 12.99 -20.23 -28.92
CA HIS A 271 13.09 -21.36 -29.86
C HIS A 271 11.81 -21.59 -30.68
N TYR A 272 10.77 -20.78 -30.46
CA TYR A 272 9.46 -20.94 -31.06
C TYR A 272 9.13 -19.75 -31.97
N VAL A 273 8.31 -20.00 -33.01
CA VAL A 273 7.87 -18.97 -33.96
C VAL A 273 7.05 -17.86 -33.32
N SER A 274 6.36 -18.15 -32.21
CA SER A 274 5.61 -17.19 -31.42
C SER A 274 5.50 -17.65 -29.97
N ARG A 275 5.24 -16.70 -29.07
CA ARG A 275 4.97 -17.00 -27.65
C ARG A 275 3.72 -17.86 -27.48
N ARG A 276 2.72 -17.70 -28.34
CA ARG A 276 1.55 -18.59 -28.39
C ARG A 276 1.95 -20.03 -28.69
N ALA A 277 2.77 -20.26 -29.72
CA ALA A 277 3.22 -21.61 -30.08
C ALA A 277 4.01 -22.26 -28.93
N PHE A 278 4.84 -21.47 -28.23
CA PHE A 278 5.52 -21.92 -27.02
C PHE A 278 4.53 -22.33 -25.91
N LEU A 279 3.55 -21.48 -25.59
CA LEU A 279 2.56 -21.75 -24.55
C LEU A 279 1.67 -22.96 -24.86
N GLN A 280 1.29 -23.15 -26.13
CA GLN A 280 0.55 -24.34 -26.59
C GLN A 280 1.39 -25.61 -26.39
N THR A 281 2.63 -25.60 -26.88
CA THR A 281 3.56 -26.72 -26.72
C THR A 281 3.80 -27.02 -25.25
N LEU A 282 3.92 -26.00 -24.41
CA LEU A 282 4.11 -26.15 -22.98
C LEU A 282 2.89 -26.80 -22.31
N ALA A 283 1.67 -26.38 -22.64
CA ALA A 283 0.44 -26.92 -22.07
C ALA A 283 0.18 -28.39 -22.43
N GLU A 284 0.70 -28.84 -23.57
CA GLU A 284 0.59 -30.23 -24.06
C GLU A 284 1.58 -31.20 -23.40
N ARG A 285 2.59 -30.69 -22.68
CA ARG A 285 3.58 -31.54 -22.01
C ARG A 285 2.94 -32.42 -20.92
N PRO A 286 3.28 -33.71 -20.84
CA PRO A 286 2.73 -34.62 -19.83
C PRO A 286 3.13 -34.22 -18.41
N GLU A 287 4.31 -33.61 -18.24
CA GLU A 287 4.86 -33.16 -16.95
C GLU A 287 4.08 -31.98 -16.35
N VAL A 288 3.30 -31.25 -17.15
CA VAL A 288 2.55 -30.08 -16.69
C VAL A 288 1.26 -30.53 -15.99
N GLY A 289 1.06 -30.16 -14.73
CA GLY A 289 -0.10 -30.56 -13.94
C GLY A 289 -1.39 -29.82 -14.32
N PHE A 290 -2.51 -30.28 -13.75
CA PHE A 290 -3.85 -29.73 -14.02
C PHE A 290 -3.94 -28.21 -13.73
N GLN A 291 -3.40 -27.77 -12.59
CA GLN A 291 -3.42 -26.36 -12.17
C GLN A 291 -2.64 -25.47 -13.15
N ALA A 292 -1.43 -25.89 -13.53
CA ALA A 292 -0.60 -25.21 -14.51
C ALA A 292 -1.29 -25.13 -15.89
N ARG A 293 -1.89 -26.24 -16.37
CA ARG A 293 -2.61 -26.26 -17.66
C ARG A 293 -3.81 -25.31 -17.67
N GLY A 294 -4.58 -25.27 -16.59
CA GLY A 294 -5.74 -24.38 -16.47
C GLY A 294 -5.34 -22.90 -16.61
N GLY A 295 -4.29 -22.49 -15.88
CA GLY A 295 -3.82 -21.11 -15.96
C GLY A 295 -3.12 -20.76 -17.29
N LEU A 296 -2.37 -21.68 -17.90
CA LEU A 296 -1.80 -21.51 -19.25
C LEU A 296 -2.90 -21.34 -20.32
N ARG A 297 -4.03 -22.06 -20.21
CA ARG A 297 -5.17 -21.90 -21.12
C ARG A 297 -5.82 -20.52 -21.01
N GLY A 298 -5.94 -19.98 -19.79
CA GLY A 298 -6.40 -18.61 -19.59
C GLY A 298 -5.50 -17.59 -20.29
N TRP A 299 -4.17 -17.80 -20.24
CA TRP A 299 -3.23 -16.94 -20.97
C TRP A 299 -3.36 -17.10 -22.50
N LEU A 300 -3.54 -18.32 -23.00
CA LEU A 300 -3.79 -18.60 -24.41
C LEU A 300 -5.12 -18.02 -24.94
N GLY A 301 -6.04 -17.64 -24.06
CA GLY A 301 -7.29 -16.96 -24.42
C GLY A 301 -7.10 -15.51 -24.88
N LEU A 302 -5.97 -14.89 -24.55
CA LEU A 302 -5.62 -13.55 -25.04
C LEU A 302 -5.26 -13.57 -26.53
N ASP A 303 -5.38 -12.43 -27.20
CA ASP A 303 -4.79 -12.20 -28.52
C ASP A 303 -3.26 -12.10 -28.43
N ASP A 304 -2.56 -12.07 -29.58
CA ASP A 304 -1.09 -12.09 -29.57
C ASP A 304 -0.49 -10.84 -28.93
N ALA A 305 -1.14 -9.67 -29.10
CA ALA A 305 -0.72 -8.44 -28.44
C ALA A 305 -0.87 -8.52 -26.91
N GLY A 306 -1.99 -9.06 -26.41
CA GLY A 306 -2.23 -9.29 -25.00
C GLY A 306 -1.24 -10.30 -24.40
N ILE A 307 -0.93 -11.39 -25.12
CA ILE A 307 0.12 -12.34 -24.73
C ILE A 307 1.45 -11.62 -24.59
N ASP A 308 1.81 -10.76 -25.55
CA ASP A 308 3.08 -10.04 -25.55
C ASP A 308 3.20 -9.04 -24.39
N ILE A 309 2.11 -8.33 -24.07
CA ILE A 309 2.06 -7.39 -22.94
C ILE A 309 2.23 -8.15 -21.62
N VAL A 310 1.46 -9.22 -21.42
CA VAL A 310 1.52 -10.05 -20.21
C VAL A 310 2.90 -10.69 -20.07
N TRP A 311 3.43 -11.24 -21.16
CA TRP A 311 4.76 -11.84 -21.19
C TRP A 311 5.83 -10.83 -20.77
N LYS A 312 5.80 -9.64 -21.37
CA LYS A 312 6.74 -8.57 -21.04
C LYS A 312 6.70 -8.22 -19.56
N ARG A 313 5.51 -8.05 -18.97
CA ARG A 313 5.37 -7.73 -17.54
C ARG A 313 5.95 -8.82 -16.64
N VAL A 314 5.68 -10.10 -16.93
CA VAL A 314 6.26 -11.23 -16.18
C VAL A 314 7.79 -11.26 -16.34
N SER A 315 8.30 -11.11 -17.56
CA SER A 315 9.75 -11.10 -17.83
C SER A 315 10.46 -9.93 -17.15
N ASP A 316 9.90 -8.72 -17.18
CA ASP A 316 10.50 -7.53 -16.57
C ASP A 316 10.68 -7.70 -15.05
N VAL A 317 9.71 -8.32 -14.37
CA VAL A 317 9.78 -8.61 -12.93
C VAL A 317 10.76 -9.75 -12.62
N LEU A 318 10.88 -10.73 -13.50
CA LEU A 318 11.80 -11.86 -13.35
C LEU A 318 13.24 -11.56 -13.77
N ALA A 319 13.47 -10.47 -14.53
CA ALA A 319 14.77 -10.14 -15.10
C ALA A 319 15.94 -10.10 -14.08
N PRO A 320 15.78 -9.60 -12.83
CA PRO A 320 16.87 -9.63 -11.85
C PRO A 320 17.37 -11.03 -11.51
N PHE A 321 16.49 -12.04 -11.56
CA PHE A 321 16.82 -13.43 -11.27
C PHE A 321 17.53 -14.13 -12.44
N ALA A 322 17.76 -13.44 -13.56
CA ALA A 322 18.63 -13.92 -14.63
C ALA A 322 20.12 -13.73 -14.32
N ASP A 323 20.46 -12.81 -13.40
CA ASP A 323 21.85 -12.59 -12.98
C ASP A 323 22.35 -13.82 -12.21
N PRO A 324 23.49 -14.43 -12.61
CA PRO A 324 23.96 -15.68 -12.00
C PRO A 324 24.20 -15.59 -10.48
N ILE A 325 24.59 -14.41 -9.97
CA ILE A 325 24.84 -14.21 -8.54
C ILE A 325 23.52 -14.17 -7.80
N VAL A 326 22.54 -13.43 -8.33
CA VAL A 326 21.20 -13.33 -7.74
C VAL A 326 20.50 -14.69 -7.76
N ASP A 327 20.57 -15.36 -8.89
CA ASP A 327 19.97 -16.67 -9.12
C ASP A 327 20.56 -17.75 -8.19
N ALA A 328 21.88 -17.76 -7.99
CA ALA A 328 22.52 -18.63 -7.00
C ALA A 328 22.11 -18.28 -5.56
N ALA A 329 22.08 -17.00 -5.22
CA ALA A 329 21.67 -16.52 -3.90
C ALA A 329 20.17 -16.75 -3.62
N THR A 330 19.34 -17.01 -4.64
CA THR A 330 17.89 -17.13 -4.51
C THR A 330 17.30 -18.53 -4.72
N ARG A 331 18.15 -19.57 -4.73
CA ARG A 331 17.73 -20.96 -5.01
C ARG A 331 17.62 -21.88 -3.78
N SER A 332 18.08 -21.45 -2.61
CA SER A 332 18.22 -22.34 -1.44
C SER A 332 17.24 -22.02 -0.32
N GLU A 333 16.91 -23.04 0.49
CA GLU A 333 16.19 -22.87 1.76
C GLU A 333 17.13 -22.75 2.98
N ARG A 334 18.44 -22.57 2.79
CA ARG A 334 19.43 -22.47 3.88
C ARG A 334 19.05 -21.41 4.93
N LEU A 335 18.38 -20.33 4.53
CA LEU A 335 17.79 -19.34 5.43
C LEU A 335 16.26 -19.51 5.51
N ALA A 336 15.80 -20.60 6.14
CA ALA A 336 14.38 -20.90 6.26
C ALA A 336 13.63 -19.85 7.11
N PRO A 337 12.37 -19.51 6.77
CA PRO A 337 11.55 -18.53 7.52
C PRO A 337 11.44 -18.82 9.02
N ALA A 338 11.48 -20.10 9.41
CA ALA A 338 11.46 -20.50 10.83
C ALA A 338 12.61 -19.90 11.65
N SER A 339 13.77 -19.65 11.03
CA SER A 339 14.92 -19.04 11.72
C SER A 339 14.74 -17.54 12.01
N TRP A 340 13.71 -16.90 11.46
CA TRP A 340 13.50 -15.45 11.57
C TRP A 340 12.78 -15.05 12.86
N ARG A 341 12.21 -16.02 13.58
CA ARG A 341 11.54 -15.82 14.87
C ARG A 341 12.49 -15.17 15.88
N ARG A 342 12.05 -14.06 16.49
CA ARG A 342 12.81 -13.29 17.48
C ARG A 342 14.20 -12.85 17.01
N ALA A 343 14.38 -12.73 15.69
CA ALA A 343 15.63 -12.31 15.06
C ALA A 343 15.47 -10.93 14.42
N THR A 344 16.61 -10.27 14.18
CA THR A 344 16.68 -9.10 13.29
C THR A 344 17.15 -9.54 11.92
N VAL A 345 16.25 -9.57 10.95
CA VAL A 345 16.52 -9.93 9.56
C VAL A 345 16.86 -8.67 8.78
N TYR A 346 18.01 -8.67 8.11
CA TYR A 346 18.53 -7.55 7.33
C TYR A 346 18.48 -7.85 5.84
N LEU A 347 17.57 -7.23 5.11
CA LEU A 347 17.54 -7.22 3.66
C LEU A 347 18.39 -6.06 3.13
N ASP A 348 19.55 -6.39 2.58
CA ASP A 348 20.48 -5.44 1.97
C ASP A 348 20.09 -5.16 0.51
N VAL A 349 19.80 -3.90 0.18
CA VAL A 349 19.43 -3.51 -1.19
C VAL A 349 20.49 -2.53 -1.75
N PRO A 350 21.41 -3.01 -2.61
CA PRO A 350 22.39 -2.16 -3.26
C PRO A 350 21.75 -1.15 -4.22
N ASP A 351 22.41 -0.01 -4.41
CA ASP A 351 21.93 1.10 -5.25
C ASP A 351 21.51 0.67 -6.65
N ARG A 352 22.29 -0.22 -7.29
CA ARG A 352 22.01 -0.76 -8.63
C ARG A 352 20.71 -1.56 -8.73
N TRP A 353 20.25 -2.14 -7.62
CA TRP A 353 19.11 -3.05 -7.59
C TRP A 353 17.84 -2.42 -7.02
N ARG A 354 17.89 -1.17 -6.54
CA ARG A 354 16.75 -0.54 -5.86
C ARG A 354 15.47 -0.60 -6.70
N THR A 355 15.48 -0.17 -7.95
CA THR A 355 14.28 -0.15 -8.80
C THR A 355 13.70 -1.54 -9.10
N ALA A 356 14.53 -2.58 -9.09
CA ALA A 356 14.12 -3.96 -9.37
C ALA A 356 14.00 -4.82 -8.10
N SER A 357 14.08 -4.21 -6.91
CA SER A 357 14.10 -4.92 -5.62
C SER A 357 12.73 -5.33 -5.11
N GLY A 358 11.64 -4.90 -5.75
CA GLY A 358 10.25 -5.14 -5.32
C GLY A 358 9.95 -6.61 -4.99
N PRO A 359 10.22 -7.57 -5.91
CA PRO A 359 10.00 -9.00 -5.65
C PRO A 359 10.74 -9.52 -4.41
N PHE A 360 11.97 -9.05 -4.17
CA PHE A 360 12.77 -9.46 -3.02
C PHE A 360 12.21 -8.89 -1.72
N ILE A 361 11.82 -7.62 -1.73
CA ILE A 361 11.25 -6.93 -0.57
C ILE A 361 9.91 -7.57 -0.18
N GLU A 362 8.98 -7.73 -1.13
CA GLU A 362 7.65 -8.29 -0.86
C GLU A 362 7.73 -9.73 -0.35
N SER A 363 8.62 -10.53 -0.93
CA SER A 363 8.83 -11.91 -0.48
C SER A 363 9.43 -11.98 0.91
N ALA A 364 10.39 -11.10 1.23
CA ALA A 364 10.96 -11.01 2.56
C ALA A 364 9.91 -10.57 3.59
N ILE A 365 9.09 -9.56 3.28
CA ILE A 365 8.01 -9.12 4.18
C ILE A 365 7.03 -10.26 4.43
N ARG A 366 6.59 -10.98 3.37
CA ARG A 366 5.64 -12.09 3.51
C ARG A 366 6.19 -13.24 4.36
N GLN A 367 7.42 -13.65 4.11
CA GLN A 367 8.06 -14.73 4.88
C GLN A 367 8.33 -14.32 6.33
N TRP A 368 8.68 -13.05 6.56
CA TRP A 368 8.82 -12.48 7.90
C TRP A 368 7.48 -12.45 8.65
N GLN A 369 6.39 -12.00 8.00
CA GLN A 369 5.05 -12.01 8.56
C GLN A 369 4.60 -13.42 8.97
N ALA A 370 4.87 -14.42 8.13
CA ALA A 370 4.54 -15.82 8.43
C ALA A 370 5.36 -16.40 9.60
N ALA A 371 6.50 -15.78 9.95
CA ALA A 371 7.32 -16.19 11.07
C ALA A 371 6.89 -15.54 12.40
N LEU A 372 6.06 -14.50 12.41
CA LEU A 372 5.68 -13.79 13.64
C LEU A 372 4.86 -14.69 14.59
N ASP A 373 5.12 -14.57 15.90
CA ASP A 373 4.26 -15.16 16.93
C ASP A 373 3.06 -14.23 17.22
N GLU A 374 1.89 -14.79 17.55
CA GLU A 374 0.73 -14.00 18.00
C GLU A 374 1.08 -13.17 19.25
N GLY A 375 0.85 -11.86 19.20
CA GLY A 375 1.11 -10.94 20.30
C GLY A 375 2.58 -10.53 20.49
N GLU A 376 3.50 -10.98 19.63
CA GLU A 376 4.90 -10.56 19.67
C GLU A 376 5.10 -9.12 19.16
N SER A 377 5.96 -8.37 19.84
CA SER A 377 6.48 -7.09 19.34
C SER A 377 7.16 -7.30 17.98
N SER A 378 6.63 -6.66 16.94
CA SER A 378 7.12 -6.81 15.56
C SER A 378 7.39 -5.45 14.93
N LEU A 379 8.55 -5.29 14.28
CA LEU A 379 8.97 -4.03 13.65
C LEU A 379 9.52 -4.23 12.23
N LEU A 380 8.89 -3.56 11.26
CA LEU A 380 9.43 -3.37 9.92
C LEU A 380 10.12 -2.00 9.85
N LEU A 381 11.38 -1.96 9.41
CA LEU A 381 12.13 -0.74 9.21
C LEU A 381 12.53 -0.60 7.74
N ALA A 382 12.04 0.44 7.07
CA ALA A 382 12.38 0.75 5.68
C ALA A 382 13.17 2.07 5.57
N HIS A 383 14.48 1.98 5.34
CA HIS A 383 15.31 3.16 5.11
C HIS A 383 15.27 3.60 3.64
N ALA A 384 15.23 4.91 3.40
CA ALA A 384 15.18 5.51 2.06
C ALA A 384 14.04 4.99 1.16
N LEU A 385 12.82 4.95 1.71
CA LEU A 385 11.64 4.40 1.06
C LEU A 385 11.33 5.08 -0.29
N ASP A 386 11.63 6.37 -0.45
CA ASP A 386 11.47 7.09 -1.72
C ASP A 386 12.43 6.62 -2.84
N THR A 387 13.41 5.78 -2.53
CA THR A 387 14.28 5.14 -3.53
C THR A 387 13.86 3.74 -3.92
N LEU A 388 12.99 3.11 -3.14
CA LEU A 388 12.50 1.76 -3.36
C LEU A 388 11.21 1.77 -4.20
N PRO A 389 10.87 0.69 -4.92
CA PRO A 389 9.58 0.54 -5.57
C PRO A 389 8.46 0.65 -4.52
N PRO A 390 7.24 1.05 -4.91
CA PRO A 390 6.09 1.01 -4.02
C PRO A 390 5.95 -0.38 -3.38
N ILE A 391 5.90 -0.44 -2.06
CA ILE A 391 5.78 -1.68 -1.30
C ILE A 391 4.30 -1.87 -0.96
N ALA A 392 3.65 -2.84 -1.60
CA ALA A 392 2.24 -3.16 -1.42
C ALA A 392 1.92 -3.48 0.04
N ALA A 393 2.78 -4.23 0.73
CA ALA A 393 2.60 -4.56 2.14
C ALA A 393 2.53 -3.33 3.08
N LEU A 394 3.03 -2.16 2.66
CA LEU A 394 2.93 -0.91 3.45
C LEU A 394 1.59 -0.18 3.27
N THR A 395 0.72 -0.64 2.38
CA THR A 395 -0.60 -0.03 2.13
C THR A 395 -1.73 -0.68 2.92
N ASP A 396 -1.43 -1.73 3.69
CA ASP A 396 -2.36 -2.38 4.60
C ASP A 396 -2.31 -1.72 5.99
N ALA A 397 -3.26 -0.81 6.25
CA ALA A 397 -3.31 -0.07 7.51
C ALA A 397 -3.58 -0.96 8.73
N GLU A 398 -4.30 -2.08 8.55
CA GLU A 398 -4.75 -2.98 9.61
C GLU A 398 -3.67 -3.99 10.04
N SER A 399 -2.51 -3.97 9.38
CA SER A 399 -1.41 -4.88 9.68
C SER A 399 -0.93 -4.75 11.14
N PRO A 400 -0.84 -5.84 11.91
CA PRO A 400 -0.62 -5.80 13.37
C PRO A 400 0.83 -5.46 13.79
N TRP A 401 1.79 -5.55 12.87
CA TRP A 401 3.19 -5.19 13.10
C TRP A 401 3.39 -3.67 12.98
N ARG A 402 4.47 -3.12 13.55
CA ARG A 402 4.77 -1.68 13.48
C ARG A 402 5.70 -1.38 12.32
N CYS A 403 5.64 -0.15 11.82
CA CYS A 403 6.49 0.30 10.72
C CYS A 403 7.24 1.59 11.08
N LEU A 404 8.54 1.61 10.81
CA LEU A 404 9.37 2.81 10.75
C LEU A 404 9.87 3.00 9.33
N ALA A 405 9.47 4.08 8.66
CA ALA A 405 9.96 4.40 7.33
C ALA A 405 10.65 5.77 7.30
N THR A 406 11.65 5.92 6.45
CA THR A 406 12.32 7.21 6.22
C THR A 406 12.28 7.59 4.74
N THR A 407 12.06 8.86 4.43
CA THR A 407 12.04 9.43 3.09
C THR A 407 12.77 10.78 3.04
N ARG A 408 13.24 11.21 1.86
CA ARG A 408 13.74 12.58 1.68
C ARG A 408 12.68 13.67 1.64
N GLY A 409 11.45 13.28 1.32
CA GLY A 409 10.32 14.18 1.20
C GLY A 409 9.02 13.40 1.14
N LEU A 410 8.01 13.88 1.85
CA LEU A 410 6.69 13.25 1.88
C LEU A 410 6.00 13.38 0.53
N SER A 411 6.11 14.54 -0.13
CA SER A 411 5.51 14.79 -1.44
C SER A 411 6.05 13.84 -2.52
N ALA A 412 7.38 13.65 -2.59
CA ALA A 412 7.98 12.74 -3.57
C ALA A 412 7.61 11.27 -3.31
N LEU A 413 7.36 10.92 -2.04
CA LEU A 413 6.88 9.59 -1.67
C LEU A 413 5.42 9.41 -2.11
N HIS A 414 4.56 10.41 -1.91
CA HIS A 414 3.17 10.39 -2.38
C HIS A 414 3.08 10.26 -3.90
N ASP A 415 3.87 11.02 -4.65
CA ASP A 415 3.93 10.94 -6.12
C ASP A 415 4.28 9.51 -6.58
N ARG A 416 5.18 8.85 -5.86
CA ARG A 416 5.60 7.47 -6.16
C ARG A 416 4.51 6.44 -5.88
N TYR A 417 3.72 6.61 -4.82
CA TYR A 417 2.62 5.70 -4.49
C TYR A 417 1.33 6.03 -5.24
N GLY A 418 1.22 7.23 -5.84
CA GLY A 418 0.09 7.65 -6.66
C GLY A 418 -1.23 7.50 -5.90
N ASN A 419 -2.19 6.79 -6.50
CA ASN A 419 -3.52 6.55 -5.91
C ASN A 419 -3.47 5.81 -4.55
N ASN A 420 -2.37 5.10 -4.26
CA ASN A 420 -2.20 4.36 -3.02
C ASN A 420 -1.56 5.20 -1.90
N ALA A 421 -1.23 6.47 -2.14
CA ALA A 421 -0.63 7.34 -1.14
C ALA A 421 -1.51 7.51 0.11
N ILE A 422 -2.84 7.54 -0.05
CA ILE A 422 -3.76 7.66 1.09
C ILE A 422 -3.74 6.41 1.99
N MET A 423 -3.57 5.23 1.39
CA MET A 423 -3.47 3.96 2.11
C MET A 423 -2.11 3.84 2.81
N LEU A 424 -1.05 4.34 2.15
CA LEU A 424 0.26 4.49 2.77
C LEU A 424 0.19 5.43 3.98
N ASP A 425 -0.46 6.59 3.87
CA ASP A 425 -0.55 7.54 4.98
C ASP A 425 -1.28 6.91 6.18
N ARG A 426 -2.40 6.22 5.95
CA ARG A 426 -3.14 5.49 6.99
C ARG A 426 -2.31 4.44 7.72
N ARG A 427 -1.26 3.91 7.09
CA ARG A 427 -0.33 2.98 7.74
C ARG A 427 0.45 3.64 8.87
N PHE A 428 0.72 4.93 8.79
CA PHE A 428 1.58 5.66 9.71
C PHE A 428 0.75 6.58 10.60
N THR A 429 0.63 6.20 11.88
CA THR A 429 -0.05 7.01 12.92
C THR A 429 0.67 8.32 13.28
N ALA A 430 1.94 8.48 12.87
CA ALA A 430 2.70 9.71 13.08
C ALA A 430 3.62 10.01 11.90
N CYS A 431 3.66 11.28 11.51
CA CYS A 431 4.59 11.81 10.52
C CYS A 431 5.53 12.82 11.17
N VAL A 432 6.83 12.68 10.91
CA VAL A 432 7.90 13.52 11.45
C VAL A 432 8.57 14.23 10.29
N VAL A 433 8.61 15.56 10.30
CA VAL A 433 9.23 16.35 9.23
C VAL A 433 10.36 17.20 9.81
N HIS A 434 11.58 16.97 9.34
CA HIS A 434 12.74 17.79 9.71
C HIS A 434 12.67 19.16 9.03
N ALA A 435 13.44 20.12 9.55
CA ALA A 435 13.54 21.46 8.98
C ALA A 435 13.85 21.43 7.45
N PRO A 436 13.00 22.00 6.59
CA PRO A 436 13.25 22.06 5.16
C PRO A 436 14.39 23.04 4.85
N ARG A 437 15.11 22.78 3.75
CA ARG A 437 16.26 23.61 3.33
C ARG A 437 15.89 24.85 2.52
N ASP A 438 14.71 24.84 1.90
CA ASP A 438 14.24 25.89 1.01
C ASP A 438 12.70 26.01 1.07
N GLU A 439 12.19 27.18 0.66
CA GLU A 439 10.76 27.49 0.72
C GLU A 439 9.93 26.60 -0.21
N ALA A 440 10.49 26.19 -1.35
CA ALA A 440 9.80 25.33 -2.31
C ALA A 440 9.55 23.92 -1.72
N LEU A 441 10.53 23.36 -1.02
CA LEU A 441 10.40 22.12 -0.26
C LEU A 441 9.42 22.30 0.89
N ALA A 442 9.50 23.40 1.64
CA ALA A 442 8.56 23.68 2.73
C ALA A 442 7.10 23.73 2.24
N ARG A 443 6.84 24.32 1.06
CA ARG A 443 5.50 24.31 0.45
C ARG A 443 5.04 22.90 0.08
N ARG A 444 5.87 22.13 -0.61
CA ARG A 444 5.55 20.74 -0.99
C ARG A 444 5.32 19.83 0.22
N GLU A 445 6.17 19.90 1.23
CA GLU A 445 5.99 19.13 2.48
C GLU A 445 4.75 19.57 3.25
N SER A 446 4.42 20.87 3.27
CA SER A 446 3.18 21.36 3.87
C SER A 446 1.94 20.80 3.17
N ASP A 447 1.93 20.78 1.84
CA ASP A 447 0.81 20.22 1.07
C ASP A 447 0.69 18.70 1.27
N ALA A 448 1.81 17.98 1.28
CA ALA A 448 1.83 16.56 1.59
C ALA A 448 1.36 16.26 3.03
N LEU A 449 1.73 17.10 4.01
CA LEU A 449 1.24 16.99 5.39
C LEU A 449 -0.27 17.22 5.49
N LYS A 450 -0.85 18.10 4.67
CA LYS A 450 -2.32 18.26 4.60
C LYS A 450 -2.98 16.96 4.14
N GLN A 451 -2.40 16.29 3.14
CA GLN A 451 -2.90 15.00 2.67
C GLN A 451 -2.79 13.93 3.76
N PHE A 452 -1.65 13.83 4.45
CA PHE A 452 -1.44 12.91 5.56
C PHE A 452 -2.48 13.11 6.69
N VAL A 453 -2.73 14.37 7.08
CA VAL A 453 -3.77 14.70 8.08
C VAL A 453 -5.15 14.35 7.57
N ALA A 454 -5.46 14.63 6.30
CA ALA A 454 -6.76 14.34 5.71
C ALA A 454 -7.06 12.83 5.66
N ALA A 455 -6.05 11.99 5.46
CA ALA A 455 -6.18 10.54 5.43
C ALA A 455 -6.71 9.93 6.75
N HIS A 456 -6.53 10.66 7.87
CA HIS A 456 -6.89 10.26 9.24
C HIS A 456 -8.07 11.05 9.83
N ARG A 457 -8.79 11.84 9.02
CA ARG A 457 -9.83 12.75 9.51
C ARG A 457 -11.10 12.05 10.03
N ASP A 458 -11.33 10.81 9.59
CA ASP A 458 -12.56 10.04 9.90
C ASP A 458 -12.45 9.21 11.20
N ASP A 459 -11.28 9.10 11.83
CA ASP A 459 -11.00 8.18 12.96
C ASP A 459 -11.27 8.74 14.39
N SER A 460 -11.99 9.86 14.51
CA SER A 460 -12.53 10.50 15.73
C SER A 460 -11.69 11.53 16.56
N HIS A 461 -12.45 12.54 17.02
CA HIS A 461 -12.29 13.65 17.97
C HIS A 461 -11.25 14.79 17.86
N LEU A 462 -10.05 14.63 17.30
CA LEU A 462 -9.09 15.77 17.20
C LEU A 462 -8.35 15.76 15.86
N ALA A 463 -8.86 16.50 14.86
CA ALA A 463 -8.11 16.68 13.62
C ALA A 463 -6.87 17.57 13.89
N SER A 464 -5.66 17.01 13.75
CA SER A 464 -4.43 17.80 13.80
C SER A 464 -4.47 18.90 12.74
N THR A 465 -4.08 20.12 13.09
CA THR A 465 -3.87 21.17 12.08
C THR A 465 -2.62 20.85 11.27
N PRO A 466 -2.66 20.88 9.92
CA PRO A 466 -1.46 20.64 9.13
C PRO A 466 -0.47 21.80 9.26
N ALA A 467 0.82 21.51 9.25
CA ALA A 467 1.86 22.51 9.37
C ALA A 467 1.92 23.40 8.12
N SER A 468 1.87 24.73 8.30
CA SER A 468 1.99 25.68 7.19
C SER A 468 3.43 25.80 6.68
N PRO A 469 3.66 26.23 5.42
CA PRO A 469 5.02 26.41 4.89
C PRO A 469 5.85 27.38 5.74
N THR A 470 5.24 28.46 6.21
CA THR A 470 5.86 29.44 7.11
C THR A 470 6.31 28.81 8.44
N SER A 471 5.52 27.87 8.95
CA SER A 471 5.85 27.18 10.21
C SER A 471 7.00 26.20 10.02
N LEU A 472 7.03 25.46 8.91
CA LEU A 472 8.16 24.61 8.56
C LEU A 472 9.44 25.44 8.37
N MET A 473 9.36 26.59 7.69
CA MET A 473 10.50 27.52 7.54
C MET A 473 10.96 28.18 8.84
N SER A 474 10.14 28.13 9.90
CA SER A 474 10.50 28.66 11.22
C SER A 474 11.32 27.69 12.09
N LEU A 475 11.44 26.43 11.65
CA LEU A 475 12.23 25.39 12.33
C LEU A 475 13.71 25.75 12.29
N ARG A 476 14.40 25.60 13.43
CA ARG A 476 15.85 25.77 13.52
C ARG A 476 16.56 24.49 13.07
N ALA A 477 17.87 24.61 12.78
CA ALA A 477 18.71 23.44 12.53
C ALA A 477 18.66 22.48 13.74
N GLY A 478 18.34 21.20 13.48
CA GLY A 478 18.15 20.19 14.52
C GLY A 478 16.78 20.24 15.22
N GLU A 479 15.82 21.00 14.69
CA GLU A 479 14.41 20.91 15.05
C GLU A 479 13.63 20.12 13.98
N GLN A 480 12.56 19.48 14.44
CA GLN A 480 11.60 18.76 13.62
C GLN A 480 10.20 19.05 14.12
N ILE A 481 9.22 18.82 13.27
CA ILE A 481 7.81 18.84 13.64
C ILE A 481 7.25 17.42 13.63
N VAL A 482 6.41 17.09 14.61
CA VAL A 482 5.72 15.82 14.71
C VAL A 482 4.23 16.09 14.56
N VAL A 483 3.61 15.40 13.60
CA VAL A 483 2.19 15.47 13.31
C VAL A 483 1.60 14.09 13.59
N THR A 484 0.57 14.05 14.44
CA THR A 484 -0.15 12.82 14.77
C THR A 484 -1.64 13.13 14.90
N PRO A 485 -2.55 12.27 14.39
CA PRO A 485 -3.99 12.48 14.52
C PRO A 485 -4.47 12.51 15.98
N SER A 486 -3.70 11.97 16.93
CA SER A 486 -4.06 11.97 18.34
C SER A 486 -3.82 13.32 19.04
N VAL A 487 -3.21 14.30 18.38
CA VAL A 487 -2.89 15.62 18.96
C VAL A 487 -3.34 16.74 18.01
N PRO A 488 -4.10 17.75 18.49
CA PRO A 488 -4.72 18.76 17.64
C PRO A 488 -3.74 19.75 17.00
N THR A 489 -2.57 19.94 17.62
CA THR A 489 -1.52 20.84 17.14
C THR A 489 -0.22 20.08 16.91
N PRO A 490 0.43 20.28 15.75
CA PRO A 490 1.78 19.81 15.49
C PRO A 490 2.75 20.23 16.60
N VAL A 491 3.66 19.34 16.97
CA VAL A 491 4.61 19.56 18.06
C VAL A 491 6.02 19.74 17.52
N ILE A 492 6.68 20.81 17.93
CA ILE A 492 8.08 21.07 17.56
C ILE A 492 9.00 20.44 18.61
N CYS A 493 9.90 19.56 18.18
CA CYS A 493 10.87 18.90 19.06
C CYS A 493 12.26 18.82 18.40
N ARG A 494 13.27 18.32 19.13
CA ARG A 494 14.63 18.21 18.61
C ARG A 494 14.83 16.90 17.83
N THR A 495 15.62 16.96 16.76
CA THR A 495 16.05 15.77 16.05
C THR A 495 16.96 14.90 16.92
N LEU A 496 17.01 13.61 16.63
CA LEU A 496 18.01 12.72 17.19
C LEU A 496 19.38 13.00 16.55
N THR A 497 20.41 13.08 17.38
CA THR A 497 21.79 13.18 16.91
C THR A 497 22.50 11.85 17.10
N SER A 498 23.07 11.31 16.01
CA SER A 498 23.96 10.15 16.09
C SER A 498 25.32 10.63 16.61
N SER A 499 25.65 10.33 17.87
CA SER A 499 26.95 10.70 18.46
C SER A 499 28.07 9.69 18.19
N ARG A 500 27.79 8.55 17.55
CA ARG A 500 28.78 7.51 17.26
C ARG A 500 28.92 7.31 15.76
N LYS A 501 30.13 7.52 15.24
CA LYS A 501 30.55 6.84 14.01
C LYS A 501 30.56 5.34 14.32
N PRO A 502 29.87 4.49 13.53
CA PRO A 502 30.01 3.06 13.67
C PRO A 502 31.48 2.71 13.43
N ASN A 503 32.07 1.87 14.29
CA ASN A 503 33.27 1.15 13.89
C ASN A 503 32.83 0.27 12.73
N THR A 504 33.38 0.53 11.53
CA THR A 504 33.16 -0.31 10.37
C THR A 504 33.52 -1.74 10.77
N PRO A 505 32.59 -2.69 10.80
CA PRO A 505 32.93 -4.08 11.02
C PRO A 505 33.86 -4.49 9.87
N PRO A 506 34.87 -5.34 10.11
CA PRO A 506 35.61 -5.92 9.01
C PRO A 506 34.62 -6.57 8.03
N PRO A 507 34.84 -6.47 6.70
CA PRO A 507 34.03 -7.21 5.74
C PRO A 507 34.06 -8.67 6.17
N GLN A 508 32.91 -9.19 6.60
CA GLN A 508 32.80 -10.62 6.83
C GLN A 508 33.15 -11.30 5.51
N THR A 509 33.99 -12.33 5.60
CA THR A 509 34.38 -13.17 4.48
C THR A 509 33.11 -13.53 3.73
N ILE A 510 33.06 -13.12 2.46
CA ILE A 510 31.94 -13.36 1.56
C ILE A 510 31.91 -14.87 1.36
N ASP A 511 31.16 -15.57 2.21
CA ASP A 511 30.79 -16.94 1.94
C ASP A 511 29.81 -16.82 0.76
N GLN A 512 30.37 -16.90 -0.45
CA GLN A 512 29.59 -17.02 -1.66
C GLN A 512 28.81 -18.32 -1.47
N GLY A 513 27.55 -18.22 -1.05
CA GLY A 513 26.71 -19.39 -0.89
C GLY A 513 26.90 -20.28 -2.11
N GLU A 514 27.36 -21.51 -1.89
CA GLU A 514 27.63 -22.44 -2.98
C GLU A 514 26.47 -22.41 -3.96
N ALA A 515 26.78 -22.12 -5.22
CA ALA A 515 25.77 -22.07 -6.26
C ALA A 515 25.08 -23.44 -6.33
N MET A 516 23.82 -23.51 -5.88
CA MET A 516 23.05 -24.73 -6.00
C MET A 516 22.85 -25.02 -7.50
N PRO A 517 23.26 -26.19 -8.02
CA PRO A 517 23.08 -26.49 -9.44
C PRO A 517 21.59 -26.55 -9.78
N VAL A 518 21.24 -26.17 -11.02
CA VAL A 518 19.89 -26.34 -11.54
C VAL A 518 19.55 -27.84 -11.52
N SER A 519 18.31 -28.19 -11.14
CA SER A 519 17.87 -29.58 -11.10
C SER A 519 18.03 -30.26 -12.47
N LYS A 520 18.58 -31.48 -12.49
CA LYS A 520 18.78 -32.27 -13.72
C LYS A 520 17.47 -32.47 -14.48
N SER A 521 16.36 -32.63 -13.76
CA SER A 521 15.02 -32.81 -14.32
C SER A 521 14.54 -31.57 -15.06
N LEU A 522 14.79 -30.39 -14.47
CA LEU A 522 14.48 -29.12 -15.12
C LEU A 522 15.38 -28.92 -16.35
N ILE A 523 16.68 -29.23 -16.25
CA ILE A 523 17.60 -29.17 -17.40
C ILE A 523 17.09 -30.07 -18.54
N ALA A 524 16.71 -31.31 -18.24
CA ALA A 524 16.20 -32.26 -19.23
C ALA A 524 14.90 -31.76 -19.87
N PHE A 525 13.98 -31.21 -19.07
CA PHE A 525 12.73 -30.63 -19.56
C PHE A 525 12.95 -29.41 -20.46
N LEU A 526 13.82 -28.48 -20.06
CA LEU A 526 14.18 -27.31 -20.86
C LEU A 526 14.88 -27.72 -22.17
N ALA A 527 15.79 -28.70 -22.12
CA ALA A 527 16.42 -29.24 -23.31
C ALA A 527 15.40 -29.90 -24.26
N ALA A 528 14.43 -30.65 -23.72
CA ALA A 528 13.35 -31.25 -24.50
C ALA A 528 12.40 -30.19 -25.10
N LEU A 529 12.20 -29.05 -24.43
CA LEU A 529 11.47 -27.91 -24.97
C LEU A 529 12.26 -27.20 -26.08
N ALA A 530 13.56 -27.04 -25.94
CA ALA A 530 14.41 -26.43 -26.97
C ALA A 530 14.58 -27.34 -28.20
N ALA A 531 14.57 -28.67 -28.02
CA ALA A 531 14.73 -29.66 -29.08
C ALA A 531 13.42 -30.02 -29.80
N ALA A 532 12.26 -29.54 -29.32
CA ALA A 532 10.99 -29.77 -30.01
C ALA A 532 11.03 -29.09 -31.39
N PRO A 533 10.83 -29.83 -32.50
CA PRO A 533 10.96 -29.26 -33.83
C PRO A 533 9.92 -28.16 -34.03
N VAL A 534 10.36 -27.10 -34.71
CA VAL A 534 9.48 -26.07 -35.28
C VAL A 534 8.47 -26.79 -36.18
N VAL A 535 7.27 -27.08 -35.66
CA VAL A 535 6.17 -27.51 -36.51
C VAL A 535 5.74 -26.28 -37.30
N VAL A 536 6.34 -26.13 -38.49
CA VAL A 536 5.72 -25.39 -39.59
C VAL A 536 4.49 -26.20 -39.99
N GLY A 537 3.41 -26.03 -39.23
CA GLY A 537 2.08 -26.40 -39.68
C GLY A 537 1.75 -25.46 -40.83
N ALA A 538 1.76 -26.01 -42.04
CA ALA A 538 1.58 -25.32 -43.30
C ALA A 538 0.54 -24.20 -43.22
N ALA A 539 0.95 -23.00 -43.63
CA ALA A 539 0.03 -22.00 -44.15
C ALA A 539 -0.76 -22.65 -45.30
N ALA A 540 -1.97 -23.10 -45.03
CA ALA A 540 -2.95 -23.37 -46.07
C ALA A 540 -3.57 -22.04 -46.47
N THR A 541 -2.85 -21.34 -47.34
CA THR A 541 -3.41 -20.32 -48.21
C THR A 541 -4.47 -20.99 -49.07
N SER A 542 -5.75 -20.74 -48.80
CA SER A 542 -6.79 -20.85 -49.82
C SER A 542 -7.78 -19.71 -49.65
N LEU A 543 -7.34 -18.52 -50.09
CA LEU A 543 -8.26 -17.53 -50.62
C LEU A 543 -8.93 -18.15 -51.85
N SER A 544 -10.25 -18.34 -51.80
CA SER A 544 -11.08 -18.53 -53.00
C SER A 544 -12.07 -17.36 -53.10
N PRO A 545 -12.46 -16.97 -54.33
CA PRO A 545 -13.07 -15.66 -54.62
C PRO A 545 -14.55 -15.60 -54.22
N PRO A 546 -15.15 -14.39 -54.13
CA PRO A 546 -16.54 -14.24 -53.74
C PRO A 546 -17.46 -14.64 -54.91
N ALA A 547 -18.41 -15.52 -54.62
CA ALA A 547 -19.57 -15.82 -55.48
C ALA A 547 -20.85 -15.52 -54.67
N PRO A 548 -21.97 -15.20 -55.35
CA PRO A 548 -22.84 -14.08 -54.99
C PRO A 548 -23.79 -14.38 -53.82
N ALA A 549 -24.34 -13.29 -53.30
CA ALA A 549 -25.29 -13.26 -52.19
C ALA A 549 -26.46 -14.21 -52.40
N ASP A 550 -26.54 -15.25 -51.56
CA ASP A 550 -27.80 -15.85 -51.18
C ASP A 550 -27.77 -16.37 -49.74
N LYS A 551 -28.92 -16.24 -49.08
CA LYS A 551 -29.12 -16.22 -47.64
C LYS A 551 -28.86 -17.57 -46.95
N ALA A 552 -27.90 -17.62 -46.03
CA ALA A 552 -27.94 -18.50 -44.85
C ALA A 552 -27.10 -17.88 -43.71
N ARG A 553 -27.68 -17.83 -42.51
CA ARG A 553 -27.06 -17.30 -41.28
C ARG A 553 -25.74 -18.01 -40.98
N ASP A 554 -24.67 -17.23 -40.83
CA ASP A 554 -23.33 -17.66 -40.48
C ASP A 554 -23.33 -18.31 -39.08
N VAL A 555 -23.11 -19.62 -39.00
CA VAL A 555 -23.00 -20.35 -37.73
C VAL A 555 -21.52 -20.51 -37.43
N GLY A 556 -20.96 -19.57 -36.66
CA GLY A 556 -19.60 -19.70 -36.12
C GLY A 556 -19.41 -20.96 -35.27
N PRO A 557 -18.16 -21.31 -34.89
CA PRO A 557 -17.85 -22.49 -34.08
C PRO A 557 -18.72 -22.55 -32.82
N THR A 558 -19.25 -23.74 -32.50
CA THR A 558 -20.02 -23.97 -31.26
C THR A 558 -19.15 -24.68 -30.23
N VAL A 559 -19.37 -24.38 -28.95
CA VAL A 559 -18.67 -25.02 -27.81
C VAL A 559 -19.71 -25.70 -26.94
N GLU A 560 -19.41 -26.94 -26.56
CA GLU A 560 -20.27 -27.74 -25.70
C GLU A 560 -20.11 -27.35 -24.23
N ALA A 561 -21.23 -27.13 -23.55
CA ALA A 561 -21.34 -26.91 -22.12
C ALA A 561 -22.12 -28.06 -21.48
N LYS A 562 -21.69 -28.48 -20.29
CA LYS A 562 -22.42 -29.45 -19.47
C LYS A 562 -23.04 -28.74 -18.28
N LEU A 563 -24.37 -28.74 -18.20
CA LEU A 563 -25.12 -28.17 -17.09
C LEU A 563 -25.96 -29.30 -16.46
N GLY A 564 -25.44 -29.84 -15.36
CA GLY A 564 -25.99 -31.02 -14.69
C GLY A 564 -25.95 -32.25 -15.60
N PRO A 565 -27.06 -32.97 -15.78
CA PRO A 565 -27.11 -34.11 -16.70
C PRO A 565 -27.23 -33.70 -18.18
N TYR A 566 -27.51 -32.43 -18.47
CA TYR A 566 -27.77 -31.94 -19.82
C TYR A 566 -26.50 -31.38 -20.48
N ARG A 567 -26.46 -31.46 -21.81
CA ARG A 567 -25.39 -30.91 -22.64
C ARG A 567 -25.97 -29.91 -23.63
N PHE A 568 -25.29 -28.79 -23.83
CA PHE A 568 -25.72 -27.71 -24.71
C PHE A 568 -24.58 -27.29 -25.63
N ARG A 569 -24.88 -26.93 -26.87
CA ARG A 569 -23.91 -26.38 -27.83
C ARG A 569 -24.23 -24.93 -28.16
N PHE A 570 -23.59 -24.01 -27.46
CA PHE A 570 -23.73 -22.58 -27.72
C PHE A 570 -22.70 -22.10 -28.75
N PRO A 571 -22.99 -21.07 -29.56
CA PRO A 571 -21.98 -20.39 -30.36
C PRO A 571 -20.84 -19.90 -29.47
N LYS A 572 -19.59 -20.07 -29.90
CA LYS A 572 -18.41 -19.62 -29.16
C LYS A 572 -18.47 -18.12 -28.86
N SER A 573 -18.99 -17.33 -29.80
CA SER A 573 -19.21 -15.88 -29.66
C SER A 573 -20.16 -15.49 -28.53
N MET A 574 -21.01 -16.43 -28.09
CA MET A 574 -22.00 -16.19 -27.06
C MET A 574 -21.46 -16.42 -25.66
N TYR A 575 -20.32 -17.08 -25.49
CA TYR A 575 -19.72 -17.21 -24.16
C TYR A 575 -19.10 -15.89 -23.72
N TYR A 576 -19.08 -15.67 -22.40
CA TYR A 576 -18.28 -14.60 -21.81
C TYR A 576 -16.82 -14.71 -22.23
N GLN A 577 -16.24 -13.60 -22.70
CA GLN A 577 -14.91 -13.55 -23.33
C GLN A 577 -14.72 -14.53 -24.51
N GLN A 578 -15.82 -15.07 -25.04
CA GLN A 578 -15.88 -15.99 -26.16
C GLN A 578 -14.98 -17.23 -25.99
N SER A 579 -14.79 -17.68 -24.74
CA SER A 579 -13.79 -18.67 -24.36
C SER A 579 -14.38 -20.07 -24.16
N GLY A 580 -15.61 -20.16 -23.63
CA GLY A 580 -16.32 -21.41 -23.33
C GLY A 580 -16.94 -21.40 -21.92
N PRO A 581 -17.39 -22.56 -21.41
CA PRO A 581 -17.84 -22.71 -20.02
C PRO A 581 -16.74 -22.39 -19.01
N ASP A 582 -17.13 -21.93 -17.82
CA ASP A 582 -16.22 -21.64 -16.72
C ASP A 582 -15.57 -22.93 -16.16
N PRO A 583 -14.38 -22.84 -15.53
CA PRO A 583 -13.67 -24.01 -15.01
C PRO A 583 -14.43 -24.83 -13.95
N ASP A 584 -15.37 -24.21 -13.24
CA ASP A 584 -16.23 -24.84 -12.23
C ASP A 584 -17.51 -25.46 -12.82
N GLY A 585 -17.69 -25.36 -14.15
CA GLY A 585 -18.86 -25.85 -14.87
C GLY A 585 -20.00 -24.84 -14.95
N GLY A 586 -19.81 -23.61 -14.45
CA GLY A 586 -20.70 -22.49 -14.72
C GLY A 586 -20.71 -22.13 -16.21
N VAL A 587 -21.80 -21.54 -16.67
CA VAL A 587 -21.90 -21.05 -18.06
C VAL A 587 -22.36 -19.61 -18.03
N MET A 588 -21.45 -18.70 -18.37
CA MET A 588 -21.75 -17.29 -18.57
C MET A 588 -21.83 -16.97 -20.06
N LEU A 589 -22.95 -16.40 -20.48
CA LEU A 589 -23.24 -16.02 -21.87
C LEU A 589 -23.48 -14.52 -21.99
N ASP A 590 -23.07 -13.93 -23.12
CA ASP A 590 -23.19 -12.51 -23.39
C ASP A 590 -23.97 -12.25 -24.69
N VAL A 591 -24.91 -11.32 -24.63
CA VAL A 591 -25.67 -10.84 -25.79
C VAL A 591 -25.83 -9.32 -25.77
N GLN A 592 -26.21 -8.75 -26.92
CA GLN A 592 -26.39 -7.31 -27.09
C GLN A 592 -27.87 -6.95 -27.22
N TRP A 593 -28.35 -6.03 -26.39
CA TRP A 593 -29.63 -5.37 -26.57
C TRP A 593 -29.55 -4.41 -27.77
N PRO A 594 -30.60 -4.25 -28.60
CA PRO A 594 -31.91 -4.90 -28.53
C PRO A 594 -32.01 -6.23 -29.28
N SER A 595 -30.96 -6.68 -29.96
CA SER A 595 -31.03 -7.84 -30.87
C SER A 595 -31.02 -9.19 -30.14
N LEU A 596 -30.52 -9.22 -28.90
CA LEU A 596 -30.18 -10.42 -28.13
C LEU A 596 -29.26 -11.37 -28.91
N GLN A 597 -28.43 -10.82 -29.79
CA GLN A 597 -27.40 -11.57 -30.49
C GLN A 597 -26.06 -11.41 -29.79
N PRO A 598 -25.19 -12.43 -29.82
CA PRO A 598 -23.83 -12.30 -29.34
C PRO A 598 -23.03 -11.33 -30.22
N LEU A 599 -21.97 -10.74 -29.66
CA LEU A 599 -21.00 -9.99 -30.45
C LEU A 599 -20.26 -10.92 -31.44
N PRO A 600 -19.77 -10.41 -32.58
CA PRO A 600 -18.94 -11.21 -33.49
C PRO A 600 -17.71 -11.80 -32.79
N LEU A 601 -17.19 -12.91 -33.30
CA LEU A 601 -15.97 -13.52 -32.76
C LEU A 601 -14.78 -12.53 -32.83
N GLY A 602 -14.03 -12.42 -31.75
CA GLY A 602 -12.91 -11.49 -31.59
C GLY A 602 -13.30 -10.06 -31.17
N VAL A 603 -14.58 -9.79 -30.92
CA VAL A 603 -15.08 -8.49 -30.44
C VAL A 603 -15.51 -8.63 -28.98
N ASP A 604 -14.87 -7.89 -28.08
CA ASP A 604 -15.21 -7.82 -26.67
C ASP A 604 -16.24 -6.70 -26.43
N TYR A 605 -17.14 -6.90 -25.46
CA TYR A 605 -18.13 -5.88 -25.14
C TYR A 605 -17.50 -4.64 -24.47
N HIS A 606 -16.27 -4.75 -23.96
CA HIS A 606 -15.46 -3.63 -23.48
C HIS A 606 -14.81 -2.79 -24.58
N ASP A 607 -14.78 -3.27 -25.84
CA ASP A 607 -14.06 -2.59 -26.93
C ASP A 607 -14.62 -1.20 -27.24
N THR A 608 -15.93 -1.02 -27.07
CA THR A 608 -16.59 0.26 -27.28
C THR A 608 -17.62 0.52 -26.19
N ASN A 609 -17.86 1.79 -25.89
CA ASN A 609 -18.91 2.17 -24.95
C ASN A 609 -20.30 1.70 -25.41
N ASP A 610 -20.56 1.65 -26.72
CA ASP A 610 -21.83 1.17 -27.28
C ASP A 610 -22.02 -0.34 -27.03
N ASN A 611 -20.99 -1.15 -27.26
CA ASN A 611 -21.04 -2.58 -26.92
C ASN A 611 -21.20 -2.80 -25.40
N PHE A 612 -20.60 -1.91 -24.59
CA PHE A 612 -20.63 -2.01 -23.14
C PHE A 612 -22.01 -1.68 -22.56
N ILE A 613 -22.66 -0.60 -23.03
CA ILE A 613 -23.98 -0.21 -22.52
C ILE A 613 -25.10 -1.14 -23.01
N ASN A 614 -24.92 -1.77 -24.17
CA ASN A 614 -25.89 -2.68 -24.76
C ASN A 614 -25.72 -4.15 -24.27
N HIS A 615 -24.65 -4.46 -23.54
CA HIS A 615 -24.36 -5.81 -23.07
C HIS A 615 -25.38 -6.30 -22.01
N ILE A 616 -25.80 -7.55 -22.17
CA ILE A 616 -26.57 -8.34 -21.20
C ILE A 616 -25.76 -9.61 -20.89
N SER A 617 -25.36 -9.76 -19.63
CA SER A 617 -24.72 -10.98 -19.12
C SER A 617 -25.78 -11.97 -18.63
N ILE A 618 -25.57 -13.26 -18.89
CA ILE A 618 -26.48 -14.37 -18.60
C ILE A 618 -25.68 -15.50 -17.92
N ASP A 619 -25.79 -15.65 -16.62
CA ASP A 619 -25.20 -16.74 -15.83
C ASP A 619 -26.19 -17.89 -15.67
N LEU A 620 -25.76 -19.10 -16.07
CA LEU A 620 -26.48 -20.35 -15.91
C LEU A 620 -25.79 -21.21 -14.85
N SER A 621 -26.46 -21.40 -13.72
CA SER A 621 -25.96 -22.17 -12.59
C SER A 621 -26.82 -23.41 -12.33
N THR A 622 -26.17 -24.56 -12.07
CA THR A 622 -26.84 -25.82 -11.77
C THR A 622 -27.31 -25.89 -10.31
N ALA A 623 -28.45 -26.55 -10.08
CA ALA A 623 -29.01 -26.72 -8.74
C ALA A 623 -29.19 -28.20 -8.36
N ASP A 624 -28.30 -29.06 -8.85
CA ASP A 624 -28.44 -30.52 -8.79
C ASP A 624 -28.45 -31.09 -7.36
N ARG A 625 -27.86 -30.37 -6.41
CA ARG A 625 -27.79 -30.78 -4.99
C ARG A 625 -29.03 -30.40 -4.17
N LEU A 626 -29.99 -29.68 -4.76
CA LEU A 626 -31.22 -29.27 -4.08
C LEU A 626 -32.36 -30.26 -4.32
N SER A 627 -33.14 -30.54 -3.28
CA SER A 627 -34.43 -31.22 -3.44
C SER A 627 -35.41 -30.38 -4.27
N ASP A 628 -36.44 -31.00 -4.84
CA ASP A 628 -37.44 -30.30 -5.67
C ASP A 628 -38.14 -29.15 -4.93
N ALA A 629 -38.46 -29.35 -3.65
CA ALA A 629 -39.03 -28.31 -2.80
C ALA A 629 -38.04 -27.15 -2.60
N GLN A 630 -36.77 -27.45 -2.33
CA GLN A 630 -35.73 -26.43 -2.14
C GLN A 630 -35.42 -25.67 -3.44
N TYR A 631 -35.47 -26.34 -4.59
CA TYR A 631 -35.27 -25.73 -5.90
C TYR A 631 -36.42 -24.78 -6.25
N ARG A 632 -37.68 -25.22 -6.09
CA ARG A 632 -38.86 -24.35 -6.33
C ARG A 632 -38.84 -23.11 -5.45
N ALA A 633 -38.39 -23.25 -4.20
CA ALA A 633 -38.27 -22.15 -3.26
C ALA A 633 -36.95 -21.35 -3.40
N LEU A 634 -36.08 -21.65 -4.37
CA LEU A 634 -34.73 -21.07 -4.41
C LEU A 634 -34.73 -19.53 -4.50
N LEU A 635 -35.67 -18.97 -5.25
CA LEU A 635 -35.80 -17.51 -5.41
C LEU A 635 -36.27 -16.80 -4.13
N ARG A 636 -36.92 -17.51 -3.20
CA ARG A 636 -37.27 -16.95 -1.89
C ARG A 636 -36.03 -16.50 -1.13
N ARG A 637 -34.90 -17.20 -1.26
CA ARG A 637 -33.63 -16.81 -0.61
C ARG A 637 -33.08 -15.45 -1.06
N ALA A 638 -33.55 -14.94 -2.21
CA ALA A 638 -33.16 -13.61 -2.67
C ALA A 638 -33.97 -12.49 -2.00
N ILE A 639 -35.13 -12.81 -1.41
CA ILE A 639 -36.10 -11.84 -0.89
C ILE A 639 -36.63 -12.16 0.52
N GLU A 640 -36.19 -13.26 1.12
CA GLU A 640 -36.57 -13.71 2.47
C GLU A 640 -35.29 -14.04 3.27
N PRO A 641 -35.32 -13.87 4.61
CA PRO A 641 -34.20 -14.22 5.48
C PRO A 641 -33.88 -15.73 5.46
N MET A 642 -32.63 -16.06 5.77
CA MET A 642 -32.14 -17.45 5.75
C MET A 642 -32.76 -18.28 6.88
N ASP A 643 -33.00 -17.68 8.05
CA ASP A 643 -33.79 -18.25 9.14
C ASP A 643 -35.04 -17.40 9.43
N PRO A 644 -36.19 -17.70 8.80
CA PRO A 644 -37.44 -17.02 9.09
C PRO A 644 -37.92 -17.21 10.54
N GLY A 645 -37.44 -18.23 11.27
CA GLY A 645 -37.81 -18.45 12.67
C GLY A 645 -37.12 -17.48 13.63
N ASN A 646 -36.02 -16.85 13.22
CA ASN A 646 -35.24 -15.94 14.04
C ASN A 646 -35.82 -14.51 13.98
N PRO A 647 -36.34 -13.97 15.10
CA PRO A 647 -36.91 -12.62 15.13
C PRO A 647 -35.91 -11.53 14.72
N THR A 648 -34.63 -11.68 15.07
CA THR A 648 -33.57 -10.72 14.74
C THR A 648 -33.24 -10.71 13.25
N GLU A 649 -33.40 -11.84 12.54
CA GLU A 649 -33.24 -11.86 11.08
C GLU A 649 -34.44 -11.25 10.36
N ARG A 650 -35.66 -11.47 10.87
CA ARG A 650 -36.87 -10.80 10.36
C ARG A 650 -36.86 -9.29 10.58
N GLU A 651 -36.24 -8.80 11.66
CA GLU A 651 -36.08 -7.37 11.89
C GLU A 651 -35.08 -6.70 10.91
N ARG A 652 -34.30 -7.46 10.13
CA ARG A 652 -33.43 -6.89 9.08
C ARG A 652 -34.26 -6.51 7.84
N ILE A 653 -34.89 -5.34 7.91
CA ILE A 653 -35.78 -4.75 6.88
C ILE A 653 -35.22 -4.83 5.45
N VAL A 654 -33.90 -4.78 5.28
CA VAL A 654 -33.25 -4.88 3.96
C VAL A 654 -33.26 -6.26 3.32
N LYS A 655 -33.47 -7.34 4.11
CA LYS A 655 -33.40 -8.74 3.67
C LYS A 655 -34.76 -9.45 3.61
N ASP A 656 -35.85 -8.81 4.04
CA ASP A 656 -37.18 -9.40 4.10
C ASP A 656 -38.16 -8.60 3.22
N LEU A 657 -38.79 -9.28 2.25
CA LEU A 657 -39.80 -8.72 1.35
C LEU A 657 -40.97 -8.11 2.14
N HIS A 658 -41.41 -8.78 3.20
CA HIS A 658 -42.58 -8.37 3.99
C HIS A 658 -42.33 -7.12 4.82
N ALA A 659 -41.05 -6.77 5.05
CA ALA A 659 -40.66 -5.56 5.76
C ALA A 659 -40.48 -4.35 4.82
N ARG A 660 -40.52 -4.55 3.50
CA ARG A 660 -40.38 -3.51 2.48
C ARG A 660 -41.73 -2.85 2.17
N ILE A 661 -41.66 -1.65 1.59
CA ILE A 661 -42.82 -0.91 1.11
C ILE A 661 -43.18 -1.44 -0.27
N GLU A 662 -44.36 -2.03 -0.37
CA GLU A 662 -44.96 -2.40 -1.66
C GLU A 662 -45.34 -1.14 -2.44
N GLY A 663 -44.89 -1.08 -3.69
CA GLY A 663 -45.12 0.01 -4.62
C GLY A 663 -45.97 -0.43 -5.81
N GLU A 664 -45.96 0.38 -6.86
CA GLU A 664 -46.72 0.11 -8.07
C GLU A 664 -46.25 -1.17 -8.78
N THR A 665 -47.21 -1.86 -9.40
CA THR A 665 -46.91 -2.98 -10.30
C THR A 665 -46.73 -2.44 -11.72
N SER A 666 -45.54 -2.67 -12.29
CA SER A 666 -45.20 -2.24 -13.65
C SER A 666 -44.62 -3.41 -14.44
N TYR A 667 -45.01 -3.53 -15.72
CA TYR A 667 -44.54 -4.61 -16.61
C TYR A 667 -44.78 -6.03 -16.05
N GLY A 668 -45.81 -6.21 -15.21
CA GLY A 668 -46.10 -7.48 -14.53
C GLY A 668 -45.18 -7.82 -13.36
N LEU A 669 -44.45 -6.84 -12.81
CA LEU A 669 -43.61 -6.96 -11.62
C LEU A 669 -44.08 -5.98 -10.54
N THR A 670 -44.22 -6.45 -9.32
CA THR A 670 -44.53 -5.59 -8.16
C THR A 670 -43.23 -5.05 -7.57
N ARG A 671 -43.12 -3.71 -7.45
CA ARG A 671 -41.93 -3.06 -6.87
C ARG A 671 -41.99 -3.08 -5.34
N TYR A 672 -40.86 -3.30 -4.70
CA TYR A 672 -40.67 -3.24 -3.24
C TYR A 672 -39.43 -2.41 -2.91
N SER A 673 -39.62 -1.27 -2.26
CA SER A 673 -38.54 -0.39 -1.82
C SER A 673 -38.31 -0.48 -0.31
N VAL A 674 -37.11 -0.19 0.15
CA VAL A 674 -36.80 -0.20 1.59
C VAL A 674 -37.55 0.92 2.32
N ASP A 675 -38.18 0.60 3.44
CA ASP A 675 -38.67 1.61 4.39
C ASP A 675 -37.47 2.20 5.14
N PHE A 676 -36.92 3.29 4.60
CA PHE A 676 -35.70 3.89 5.14
C PHE A 676 -35.90 4.46 6.56
N GLY A 677 -37.11 4.92 6.89
CA GLY A 677 -37.43 5.38 8.25
C GLY A 677 -37.25 4.24 9.24
N LYS A 678 -37.93 3.11 8.99
CA LYS A 678 -37.80 1.92 9.83
C LYS A 678 -36.38 1.34 9.80
N PHE A 679 -35.70 1.37 8.66
CA PHE A 679 -34.35 0.83 8.54
C PHE A 679 -33.33 1.63 9.36
N ARG A 680 -33.41 2.97 9.30
CA ARG A 680 -32.61 3.86 10.14
C ARG A 680 -32.89 3.62 11.62
N ASP A 681 -34.17 3.51 12.01
CA ASP A 681 -34.55 3.30 13.40
C ASP A 681 -34.08 1.93 13.93
N PHE A 682 -34.17 0.87 13.10
CA PHE A 682 -33.57 -0.44 13.39
C PHE A 682 -32.06 -0.35 13.55
N TYR A 683 -31.37 0.39 12.69
CA TYR A 683 -29.92 0.53 12.73
C TYR A 683 -29.46 1.29 13.99
N ILE A 684 -30.14 2.39 14.34
CA ILE A 684 -29.88 3.16 15.57
C ILE A 684 -30.17 2.31 16.81
N LYS A 685 -31.26 1.55 16.83
CA LYS A 685 -31.63 0.67 17.96
C LYS A 685 -30.54 -0.39 18.24
N ASN A 686 -29.94 -0.97 17.20
CA ASN A 686 -29.01 -2.09 17.36
C ASN A 686 -27.53 -1.67 17.45
N TYR A 687 -27.15 -0.54 16.84
CA TYR A 687 -25.76 -0.10 16.74
C TYR A 687 -25.49 1.25 17.42
N GLY A 688 -26.52 1.93 17.93
CA GLY A 688 -26.40 3.22 18.62
C GLY A 688 -26.40 4.43 17.67
N THR A 689 -26.46 5.64 18.24
CA THR A 689 -26.57 6.91 17.49
C THR A 689 -25.25 7.42 16.92
N ASN A 690 -24.11 6.85 17.33
CA ASN A 690 -22.77 7.27 16.93
C ASN A 690 -22.28 6.58 15.64
N VAL A 691 -23.07 5.66 15.10
CA VAL A 691 -22.74 4.95 13.85
C VAL A 691 -23.35 5.69 12.68
N ARG A 692 -22.61 5.77 11.57
CA ARG A 692 -23.10 6.38 10.33
C ARG A 692 -24.45 5.75 9.94
N PRO A 693 -25.52 6.54 9.76
CA PRO A 693 -26.80 6.00 9.36
C PRO A 693 -26.67 5.32 8.00
N PRO A 694 -27.43 4.24 7.75
CA PRO A 694 -27.41 3.56 6.46
C PRO A 694 -27.75 4.55 5.33
N ASP A 695 -27.20 4.35 4.15
CA ASP A 695 -27.46 5.22 3.00
C ASP A 695 -28.67 4.68 2.21
N PRO A 696 -29.77 5.45 2.02
CA PRO A 696 -30.88 5.03 1.17
C PRO A 696 -30.42 4.68 -0.24
N MET A 697 -29.34 5.31 -0.70
CA MET A 697 -28.79 5.11 -2.04
C MET A 697 -28.07 3.76 -2.20
N GLN A 698 -27.72 3.07 -1.11
CA GLN A 698 -27.00 1.79 -1.18
C GLN A 698 -27.92 0.57 -1.10
N ASN A 699 -29.25 0.76 -1.20
CA ASN A 699 -30.23 -0.31 -1.04
C ASN A 699 -31.07 -0.47 -2.31
N ASP A 700 -30.93 -1.62 -2.98
CA ASP A 700 -31.64 -1.91 -4.23
C ASP A 700 -33.16 -1.99 -4.05
N ASP A 701 -33.89 -1.53 -5.07
CA ASP A 701 -35.32 -1.81 -5.24
C ASP A 701 -35.50 -3.23 -5.77
N TRP A 702 -36.52 -3.92 -5.28
CA TRP A 702 -36.87 -5.26 -5.76
C TRP A 702 -38.10 -5.20 -6.64
N TYR A 703 -38.11 -5.96 -7.73
CA TYR A 703 -39.24 -6.13 -8.63
C TYR A 703 -39.52 -7.62 -8.71
N VAL A 704 -40.69 -8.04 -8.25
CA VAL A 704 -41.00 -9.45 -8.04
C VAL A 704 -42.24 -9.85 -8.82
N ARG A 705 -42.16 -10.98 -9.54
CA ARG A 705 -43.35 -11.66 -10.08
C ARG A 705 -43.65 -12.87 -9.21
N MET A 706 -44.76 -12.82 -8.49
CA MET A 706 -45.25 -13.97 -7.71
C MET A 706 -45.96 -14.98 -8.61
N GLY A 707 -45.72 -16.27 -8.35
CA GLY A 707 -46.47 -17.38 -8.93
C GLY A 707 -47.82 -17.55 -8.26
N ALA A 708 -48.69 -18.35 -8.88
CA ALA A 708 -50.05 -18.64 -8.36
C ALA A 708 -50.03 -19.39 -7.00
N ASP A 709 -48.92 -20.04 -6.68
CA ASP A 709 -48.65 -20.75 -5.42
C ASP A 709 -48.07 -19.83 -4.33
N GLY A 710 -47.94 -18.52 -4.59
CA GLY A 710 -47.32 -17.57 -3.68
C GLY A 710 -45.81 -17.75 -3.57
N ILE A 711 -45.16 -18.41 -4.53
CA ILE A 711 -43.69 -18.51 -4.62
C ILE A 711 -43.21 -17.57 -5.74
N PRO A 712 -42.15 -16.76 -5.53
CA PRO A 712 -41.63 -15.90 -6.58
C PRO A 712 -41.14 -16.72 -7.77
N THR A 713 -41.55 -16.32 -8.97
CA THR A 713 -41.10 -16.91 -10.25
C THR A 713 -39.97 -16.11 -10.87
N THR A 714 -39.92 -14.80 -10.58
CA THR A 714 -38.89 -13.86 -11.03
C THR A 714 -38.61 -12.85 -9.93
N VAL A 715 -37.33 -12.57 -9.70
CA VAL A 715 -36.86 -11.53 -8.78
C VAL A 715 -35.83 -10.68 -9.48
N ILE A 716 -36.07 -9.38 -9.61
CA ILE A 716 -35.13 -8.42 -10.20
C ILE A 716 -34.76 -7.38 -9.15
N THR A 717 -33.47 -7.25 -8.85
CA THR A 717 -32.95 -6.24 -7.93
C THR A 717 -32.25 -5.16 -8.72
N CYS A 718 -32.67 -3.91 -8.62
CA CYS A 718 -32.08 -2.81 -9.37
C CYS A 718 -31.61 -1.68 -8.45
N THR A 719 -30.66 -0.88 -8.93
CA THR A 719 -30.33 0.42 -8.33
C THR A 719 -31.62 1.17 -7.99
N PRO A 720 -31.76 1.81 -6.80
CA PRO A 720 -33.05 2.30 -6.35
C PRO A 720 -33.55 3.49 -7.18
N ALA A 721 -34.86 3.61 -7.33
CA ALA A 721 -35.54 4.59 -8.19
C ALA A 721 -35.07 6.05 -8.03
N PRO A 722 -34.71 6.55 -6.83
CA PRO A 722 -34.16 7.90 -6.68
C PRO A 722 -32.83 8.12 -7.41
N HIS A 723 -32.09 7.07 -7.77
CA HIS A 723 -30.94 7.24 -8.66
C HIS A 723 -31.42 7.48 -10.09
N PRO A 724 -30.80 8.42 -10.80
CA PRO A 724 -30.97 8.55 -12.24
C PRO A 724 -30.42 7.31 -12.96
N ASP A 725 -30.98 6.99 -14.13
CA ASP A 725 -30.50 5.87 -14.94
C ASP A 725 -29.10 6.12 -15.54
N GLY A 726 -28.72 7.38 -15.76
CA GLY A 726 -27.46 7.76 -16.41
C GLY A 726 -27.43 7.51 -17.93
N VAL A 727 -28.36 6.70 -18.43
CA VAL A 727 -28.62 6.42 -19.85
C VAL A 727 -30.10 6.56 -20.14
N ARG A 728 -30.45 6.63 -21.42
CA ARG A 728 -31.85 6.58 -21.90
C ARG A 728 -31.92 5.86 -23.22
N ILE A 729 -33.11 5.36 -23.57
CA ILE A 729 -33.35 4.75 -24.88
C ILE A 729 -33.81 5.84 -25.84
N GLU A 730 -33.06 6.03 -26.93
CA GLU A 730 -33.42 6.90 -28.05
C GLU A 730 -33.37 6.12 -29.36
N SER A 731 -34.45 6.16 -30.13
CA SER A 731 -34.52 5.53 -31.47
C SER A 731 -34.08 4.06 -31.47
N GLY A 732 -34.41 3.32 -30.41
CA GLY A 732 -34.05 1.90 -30.27
C GLY A 732 -32.58 1.63 -29.93
N ARG A 733 -31.85 2.62 -29.42
CA ARG A 733 -30.47 2.50 -28.92
C ARG A 733 -30.35 3.09 -27.52
N ILE A 734 -29.42 2.58 -26.74
CA ILE A 734 -29.07 3.17 -25.45
C ILE A 734 -28.09 4.31 -25.71
N VAL A 735 -28.37 5.47 -25.16
CA VAL A 735 -27.49 6.65 -25.25
C VAL A 735 -27.15 7.15 -23.86
N ASP A 736 -25.91 7.59 -23.67
CA ASP A 736 -25.47 8.23 -22.44
C ASP A 736 -26.09 9.63 -22.28
N ILE A 737 -26.33 10.00 -21.02
CA ILE A 737 -26.68 11.35 -20.64
C ILE A 737 -25.38 12.03 -20.17
N SER A 738 -24.91 13.03 -20.93
CA SER A 738 -23.53 13.54 -20.97
C SER A 738 -23.01 14.30 -19.74
N ASP A 739 -23.63 14.12 -18.57
CA ASP A 739 -23.28 14.80 -17.32
C ASP A 739 -23.17 13.86 -16.09
N ARG A 740 -23.31 12.53 -16.26
CA ARG A 740 -23.32 11.58 -15.11
C ARG A 740 -22.32 10.45 -15.24
N SER A 741 -21.62 10.16 -14.15
CA SER A 741 -20.61 9.10 -14.06
C SER A 741 -21.17 7.73 -13.61
N HIS A 742 -22.47 7.63 -13.30
CA HIS A 742 -23.10 6.42 -12.76
C HIS A 742 -24.31 5.98 -13.59
N ARG A 743 -24.36 4.68 -13.94
CA ARG A 743 -25.47 4.05 -14.70
C ARG A 743 -26.23 3.08 -13.79
N ALA A 744 -27.56 3.18 -13.77
CA ALA A 744 -28.39 2.27 -12.98
C ALA A 744 -28.41 0.86 -13.60
N THR A 745 -28.22 -0.17 -12.79
CA THR A 745 -28.15 -1.57 -13.21
C THR A 745 -29.20 -2.41 -12.51
N CYS A 746 -29.48 -3.58 -13.08
CA CYS A 746 -30.36 -4.60 -12.54
C CYS A 746 -29.67 -5.96 -12.55
N ARG A 747 -30.01 -6.78 -11.54
CA ARG A 747 -29.70 -8.20 -11.47
C ARG A 747 -31.02 -8.98 -11.41
N HIS A 748 -31.25 -9.83 -12.39
CA HIS A 748 -32.52 -10.52 -12.63
C HIS A 748 -32.35 -12.02 -12.45
N ARG A 749 -33.08 -12.63 -11.52
CA ARG A 749 -33.04 -14.07 -11.26
C ARG A 749 -34.37 -14.74 -11.60
N PHE A 750 -34.29 -15.89 -12.26
CA PHE A 750 -35.42 -16.77 -12.52
C PHE A 750 -34.95 -18.23 -12.63
N LEU A 751 -35.88 -19.17 -12.64
CA LEU A 751 -35.59 -20.61 -12.73
C LEU A 751 -35.99 -21.19 -14.09
N VAL A 752 -35.25 -22.20 -14.55
CA VAL A 752 -35.59 -23.03 -15.71
C VAL A 752 -35.74 -24.48 -15.23
N PRO A 753 -36.94 -24.86 -14.74
CA PRO A 753 -37.16 -26.16 -14.09
C PRO A 753 -36.88 -27.36 -14.98
N GLU A 754 -37.09 -27.23 -16.29
CA GLU A 754 -36.86 -28.28 -17.29
C GLU A 754 -35.42 -28.80 -17.24
N TYR A 755 -34.47 -27.93 -16.90
CA TYR A 755 -33.04 -28.24 -16.83
C TYR A 755 -32.47 -28.12 -15.40
N ARG A 756 -33.32 -27.88 -14.40
CA ARG A 756 -32.93 -27.57 -13.01
C ARG A 756 -31.90 -26.43 -12.88
N LEU A 757 -32.05 -25.39 -13.69
CA LEU A 757 -31.11 -24.25 -13.69
C LEU A 757 -31.64 -23.07 -12.89
N SER A 758 -30.74 -22.36 -12.23
CA SER A 758 -30.94 -21.00 -11.75
C SER A 758 -30.25 -20.05 -12.73
N VAL A 759 -30.98 -19.08 -13.25
CA VAL A 759 -30.45 -18.10 -14.22
C VAL A 759 -30.34 -16.74 -13.55
N THR A 760 -29.20 -16.07 -13.74
CA THR A 760 -28.99 -14.68 -13.32
C THR A 760 -28.60 -13.82 -14.50
N LEU A 761 -29.37 -12.78 -14.81
CA LEU A 761 -29.01 -11.77 -15.81
C LEU A 761 -28.50 -10.50 -15.15
N SER A 762 -27.58 -9.80 -15.81
CA SER A 762 -27.15 -8.44 -15.44
C SER A 762 -27.24 -7.49 -16.63
N TYR A 763 -27.92 -6.35 -16.46
CA TYR A 763 -28.18 -5.37 -17.52
C TYR A 763 -28.51 -3.97 -16.96
N LEU A 764 -28.56 -2.94 -17.82
CA LEU A 764 -28.93 -1.58 -17.40
C LEU A 764 -30.43 -1.46 -17.09
N ARG A 765 -30.81 -0.70 -16.06
CA ARG A 765 -32.21 -0.60 -15.58
C ARG A 765 -33.20 -0.15 -16.66
N VAL A 766 -32.77 0.66 -17.62
CA VAL A 766 -33.59 1.08 -18.77
C VAL A 766 -34.06 -0.09 -19.66
N VAL A 767 -33.39 -1.24 -19.61
CA VAL A 767 -33.74 -2.48 -20.36
C VAL A 767 -34.74 -3.35 -19.59
N MET A 768 -34.95 -3.09 -18.28
CA MET A 768 -35.85 -3.87 -17.42
C MET A 768 -37.27 -4.05 -17.99
N PRO A 769 -37.91 -3.09 -18.69
CA PRO A 769 -39.23 -3.31 -19.29
C PRO A 769 -39.31 -4.54 -20.22
N GLU A 770 -38.19 -4.97 -20.81
CA GLU A 770 -38.10 -6.13 -21.70
C GLU A 770 -37.73 -7.45 -21.00
N TRP A 771 -37.80 -7.50 -19.67
CA TRP A 771 -37.39 -8.67 -18.88
C TRP A 771 -38.02 -10.00 -19.34
N GLN A 772 -39.30 -10.00 -19.74
CA GLN A 772 -39.98 -11.22 -20.24
C GLN A 772 -39.39 -11.72 -21.55
N ARG A 773 -38.95 -10.80 -22.42
CA ARG A 773 -38.28 -11.12 -23.68
C ARG A 773 -36.92 -11.75 -23.41
N MET A 774 -36.19 -11.27 -22.40
CA MET A 774 -34.92 -11.86 -21.98
C MET A 774 -35.10 -13.26 -21.37
N GLU A 775 -36.11 -13.49 -20.53
CA GLU A 775 -36.40 -14.84 -20.02
C GLU A 775 -36.78 -15.81 -21.15
N THR A 776 -37.64 -15.36 -22.07
CA THR A 776 -38.05 -16.15 -23.24
C THR A 776 -36.85 -16.52 -24.10
N PHE A 777 -35.98 -15.54 -24.38
CA PHE A 777 -34.75 -15.75 -25.14
C PHE A 777 -33.86 -16.83 -24.52
N VAL A 778 -33.64 -16.80 -23.20
CA VAL A 778 -32.82 -17.81 -22.53
C VAL A 778 -33.45 -19.20 -22.65
N ARG A 779 -34.76 -19.33 -22.40
CA ARG A 779 -35.47 -20.61 -22.49
C ARG A 779 -35.42 -21.19 -23.89
N GLU A 780 -35.68 -20.37 -24.91
CA GLU A 780 -35.62 -20.78 -26.31
C GLU A 780 -34.19 -21.14 -26.74
N THR A 781 -33.20 -20.38 -26.28
CA THR A 781 -31.78 -20.67 -26.57
C THR A 781 -31.38 -22.02 -25.97
N LEU A 782 -31.70 -22.28 -24.70
CA LEU A 782 -31.40 -23.56 -24.07
C LEU A 782 -32.03 -24.73 -24.84
N LYS A 783 -33.32 -24.62 -25.18
CA LYS A 783 -34.04 -25.65 -25.94
C LYS A 783 -33.47 -25.86 -27.34
N ALA A 784 -33.08 -24.80 -28.03
CA ALA A 784 -32.53 -24.87 -29.38
C ALA A 784 -31.09 -25.42 -29.41
N ARG A 785 -30.35 -25.32 -28.30
CA ARG A 785 -28.93 -25.70 -28.21
C ARG A 785 -28.70 -27.01 -27.46
N GLU A 786 -29.74 -27.62 -26.90
CA GLU A 786 -29.65 -28.92 -26.23
C GLU A 786 -29.15 -30.02 -27.19
N VAL A 787 -28.15 -30.77 -26.74
CA VAL A 787 -27.60 -31.93 -27.45
C VAL A 787 -28.30 -33.18 -26.92
N LYS A 788 -29.19 -33.75 -27.76
CA LYS A 788 -29.92 -34.98 -27.45
C LYS A 788 -29.05 -36.22 -27.53
#